data_AF-A0A926AFT0-F1
#
_entry.id   AF-A0A926AFT0-F1
#
_cell.length_a   1.000
_cell.length_b   1.000
_cell.length_c   1.000
_cell.angle_alpha   90.00
_cell.angle_beta   90.00
_cell.angle_gamma   90.00
#
_symmetry.space_group_name_H-M   'P 1'
#
loop_
_entity.id
_entity.type
_entity.pdbx_description
1 polymer ?
#
loop_
_entity_poly.entity_id
_entity_poly.type
_entity_poly.pdbx_seq_one_letter_code
_entity_poly.pdbx_strand_id
1 'polypeptide(L)'
;GKRLAFVRGKGDLTVADANGRNAKVVLPGKNLGSYAWSPDGRWFTISRQDEEFNYDIFILSSDGARTPVNLSLHPRNDLSPAWSPDGSKLFWTGERLDRQYDLYYVYLRKADDQRTASEWAQLREKKKPRAGGLAPAAAPSTTPRRRSAASPEDDAVLQPPAPTSPEPPAPAPEPPAKAPALAPAEPAAKPAATVAVPVPPMAPPAPAVPDIAIDFDRIDERVRRLTSLLGDEGGPVVAPGADGHVLLAFSSSSSRLPELSLIDFVDGGGAAAIAPRRLASGGTSSPQWTRDGKTLFYLGTGGSLASIAPTGGEPRPIPFRARYSFDRRALQVATFEEAWATLNELFYDPKFHGADWSALRSKYRTLAAAASDPADFYDVIRLMMGHLNSSHIGITPPSASEEDSSAGESVPTGALGVLWEERYTGPGLKIAHVLRDSPADREASRLRIGEIVTAIGGTTITANTNPDELLADTVGERTPVQVTGLDKKSREVILQPSPYASIRSLLYDEWVEQSRQTTHRLSGGRLAYLHIQSMDKGSQDRFEQGLYAEAHGRGALLIDVRDNGGGSTADYLLTMLTIPRHAYTVPRDGEPGYPQDRLPLYPWQKPSALLINQNSYSNAEIFAHAFKGINRGPVIGVPTFGAVISTGSRTLLDGSRVRTPGRGWYLVKTGVNEEHTGAQPDQAVTQSPADEIAGRDPQLAAAVKVLLPRASGGPLPVPQAAR
;
A
#
# COMPACT_ATOMS: atom_id res chain seq x y z
N GLY A 1 -31.94 -2.97 6.21
CA GLY A 1 -32.49 -1.78 6.89
C GLY A 1 -33.52 -1.13 5.99
N LYS A 2 -34.15 -0.02 6.41
CA LYS A 2 -35.10 0.75 5.58
C LYS A 2 -34.43 1.85 4.73
N ARG A 3 -33.17 2.17 5.03
CA ARG A 3 -32.35 3.20 4.39
C ARG A 3 -31.01 2.60 3.97
N LEU A 4 -30.36 3.24 3.00
CA LEU A 4 -29.00 2.98 2.56
C LEU A 4 -28.19 4.28 2.58
N ALA A 5 -26.86 4.17 2.71
CA ALA A 5 -25.94 5.28 2.58
C ALA A 5 -24.92 4.99 1.47
N PHE A 6 -24.45 6.04 0.81
CA PHE A 6 -23.41 5.97 -0.20
C PHE A 6 -22.72 7.33 -0.31
N VAL A 7 -21.50 7.31 -0.87
CA VAL A 7 -20.73 8.51 -1.14
C VAL A 7 -20.94 8.90 -2.60
N ARG A 8 -21.16 10.19 -2.86
CA ARG A 8 -21.36 10.71 -4.22
C ARG A 8 -20.41 11.87 -4.51
N GLY A 9 -19.97 11.96 -5.76
CA GLY A 9 -19.17 13.08 -6.24
C GLY A 9 -17.88 13.23 -5.43
N LYS A 10 -17.62 14.45 -4.95
CA LYS A 10 -16.38 14.80 -4.24
C LYS A 10 -16.23 14.21 -2.83
N GLY A 11 -17.22 13.44 -2.34
CA GLY A 11 -17.21 12.88 -0.99
C GLY A 11 -18.51 13.09 -0.20
N ASP A 12 -19.60 13.48 -0.86
CA ASP A 12 -20.86 13.79 -0.20
C ASP A 12 -21.50 12.51 0.34
N LEU A 13 -21.61 12.40 1.67
CA LEU A 13 -22.35 11.32 2.31
C LEU A 13 -23.84 11.54 2.09
N THR A 14 -24.45 10.60 1.38
CA THR A 14 -25.86 10.65 0.97
C THR A 14 -26.62 9.49 1.58
N VAL A 15 -27.83 9.77 2.07
CA VAL A 15 -28.77 8.77 2.58
C VAL A 15 -29.99 8.71 1.68
N ALA A 16 -30.43 7.50 1.35
CA ALA A 16 -31.64 7.26 0.58
C ALA A 16 -32.49 6.16 1.24
N ASP A 17 -33.73 6.02 0.79
CA ASP A 17 -34.53 4.83 1.10
C ASP A 17 -33.86 3.58 0.54
N ALA A 18 -34.18 2.40 1.08
CA ALA A 18 -33.57 1.13 0.66
C ALA A 18 -33.78 0.80 -0.83
N ASN A 19 -34.72 1.46 -1.51
CA ASN A 19 -34.96 1.35 -2.95
C ASN A 19 -34.20 2.40 -3.79
N GLY A 20 -33.33 3.21 -3.17
CA GLY A 20 -32.55 4.27 -3.80
C GLY A 20 -33.28 5.60 -4.02
N ARG A 21 -34.56 5.72 -3.63
CA ARG A 21 -35.34 6.97 -3.75
C ARG A 21 -35.08 7.91 -2.56
N ASN A 22 -35.53 9.16 -2.70
CA ASN A 22 -35.46 10.18 -1.65
C ASN A 22 -34.03 10.43 -1.12
N ALA A 23 -33.05 10.41 -2.04
CA ALA A 23 -31.65 10.65 -1.70
C ALA A 23 -31.45 12.08 -1.17
N LYS A 24 -30.86 12.20 0.02
CA LYS A 24 -30.54 13.45 0.70
C LYS A 24 -29.06 13.43 1.10
N VAL A 25 -28.33 14.49 0.75
CA VAL A 25 -26.97 14.71 1.27
C VAL A 25 -27.09 15.05 2.76
N VAL A 26 -26.46 14.23 3.61
CA VAL A 26 -26.45 14.41 5.07
C VAL A 26 -25.16 15.05 5.55
N LEU A 27 -24.08 14.89 4.79
CA LEU A 27 -22.83 15.61 5.00
C LEU A 27 -22.22 15.95 3.64
N PRO A 28 -22.22 17.24 3.24
CA PRO A 28 -21.45 17.67 2.11
C PRO A 28 -19.97 17.64 2.48
N GLY A 29 -19.09 17.22 1.58
CA GLY A 29 -17.68 17.22 1.93
C GLY A 29 -16.75 16.61 0.91
N LYS A 30 -15.51 17.09 0.93
CA LYS A 30 -14.35 16.44 0.33
C LYS A 30 -13.66 15.57 1.38
N ASN A 31 -12.96 14.53 0.93
CA ASN A 31 -12.05 13.74 1.77
C ASN A 31 -12.74 12.96 2.91
N LEU A 32 -13.94 12.44 2.63
CA LEU A 32 -14.55 11.42 3.48
C LEU A 32 -13.76 10.11 3.31
N GLY A 33 -13.32 9.54 4.42
CA GLY A 33 -12.69 8.21 4.45
C GLY A 33 -13.77 7.12 4.55
N SER A 34 -13.76 6.39 5.65
CA SER A 34 -14.75 5.34 5.94
C SER A 34 -15.89 5.87 6.80
N TYR A 35 -17.03 5.18 6.78
CA TYR A 35 -18.17 5.52 7.60
C TYR A 35 -18.88 4.26 8.11
N ALA A 36 -19.58 4.38 9.23
CA ALA A 36 -20.39 3.31 9.80
C ALA A 36 -21.70 3.85 10.35
N TRP A 37 -22.77 3.08 10.14
CA TRP A 37 -24.06 3.34 10.77
C TRP A 37 -24.05 2.88 12.23
N SER A 38 -24.69 3.65 13.09
CA SER A 38 -25.04 3.15 14.41
C SER A 38 -26.07 2.01 14.32
N PRO A 39 -26.11 1.08 15.29
CA PRO A 39 -27.07 -0.03 15.30
C PRO A 39 -28.55 0.42 15.29
N ASP A 40 -28.87 1.57 15.89
CA ASP A 40 -30.20 2.17 15.88
C ASP A 40 -30.53 2.94 14.57
N GLY A 41 -29.53 3.11 13.70
CA GLY A 41 -29.63 3.84 12.43
C GLY A 41 -29.83 5.35 12.58
N ARG A 42 -29.66 5.93 13.77
CA ARG A 42 -29.84 7.37 14.00
C ARG A 42 -28.56 8.19 13.89
N TRP A 43 -27.40 7.53 13.88
CA TRP A 43 -26.10 8.17 13.83
C TRP A 43 -25.21 7.57 12.75
N PHE A 44 -24.25 8.38 12.32
CA PHE A 44 -23.08 7.95 11.57
C PHE A 44 -21.83 8.25 12.38
N THR A 45 -20.86 7.35 12.31
CA THR A 45 -19.46 7.71 12.47
C THR A 45 -18.78 7.78 11.12
N ILE A 46 -17.85 8.70 10.98
CA ILE A 46 -17.05 8.91 9.78
C ILE A 46 -15.59 9.10 10.17
N SER A 47 -14.66 8.66 9.34
CA SER A 47 -13.34 9.27 9.31
C SER A 47 -13.33 10.38 8.27
N ARG A 48 -12.85 11.55 8.65
CA ARG A 48 -12.80 12.72 7.76
C ARG A 48 -11.48 13.43 7.92
N GLN A 49 -10.91 13.83 6.79
CA GLN A 49 -9.69 14.62 6.76
C GLN A 49 -9.98 16.09 7.12
N ASP A 50 -9.12 16.68 7.95
CA ASP A 50 -9.11 18.11 8.30
C ASP A 50 -8.20 18.94 7.36
N GLU A 51 -7.93 20.21 7.73
CA GLU A 51 -7.12 21.13 6.92
C GLU A 51 -5.61 20.81 7.01
N GLU A 52 -5.21 20.13 8.08
CA GLU A 52 -3.88 19.59 8.33
C GLU A 52 -3.62 18.26 7.60
N PHE A 53 -4.66 17.74 6.93
CA PHE A 53 -4.65 16.53 6.15
C PHE A 53 -4.49 15.21 6.93
N ASN A 54 -4.76 15.23 8.25
CA ASN A 54 -4.96 14.00 9.02
C ASN A 54 -6.44 13.65 9.09
N TYR A 55 -6.74 12.36 9.26
CA TYR A 55 -8.11 11.90 9.48
C TYR A 55 -8.44 11.87 10.97
N ASP A 56 -9.65 12.29 11.30
CA ASP A 56 -10.24 12.17 12.64
C ASP A 56 -11.58 11.43 12.57
N ILE A 57 -12.00 10.83 13.69
CA ILE A 57 -13.33 10.23 13.82
C ILE A 57 -14.34 11.29 14.23
N PHE A 58 -15.35 11.51 13.39
CA PHE A 58 -16.49 12.35 13.72
C PHE A 58 -17.75 11.52 13.87
N ILE A 59 -18.70 12.05 14.62
CA ILE A 59 -20.06 11.52 14.72
C ILE A 59 -21.09 12.58 14.35
N LEU A 60 -22.12 12.17 13.62
CA LEU A 60 -23.20 13.04 13.16
C LEU A 60 -24.53 12.31 13.13
N SER A 61 -25.61 13.08 13.14
CA SER A 61 -26.98 12.55 13.01
C SER A 61 -27.24 12.04 11.59
N SER A 62 -27.95 10.92 11.44
CA SER A 62 -28.23 10.32 10.12
C SER A 62 -29.24 11.08 9.27
N ASP A 63 -29.88 12.11 9.83
CA ASP A 63 -30.70 13.07 9.11
C ASP A 63 -29.93 14.33 8.66
N GLY A 64 -28.66 14.48 9.07
CA GLY A 64 -27.82 15.64 8.82
C GLY A 64 -28.21 16.90 9.60
N ALA A 65 -29.07 16.80 10.62
CA ALA A 65 -29.59 17.97 11.35
C ALA A 65 -28.59 18.58 12.34
N ARG A 66 -27.50 17.89 12.66
CA ARG A 66 -26.48 18.32 13.62
C ARG A 66 -25.11 18.43 12.96
N THR A 67 -24.35 19.43 13.35
CA THR A 67 -22.93 19.56 13.00
C THR A 67 -22.16 18.33 13.50
N PRO A 68 -21.25 17.76 12.68
CA PRO A 68 -20.39 16.67 13.13
C PRO A 68 -19.57 17.06 14.37
N VAL A 69 -19.46 16.16 15.33
CA VAL A 69 -18.63 16.32 16.53
C VAL A 69 -17.37 15.47 16.36
N ASN A 70 -16.18 16.06 16.50
CA ASN A 70 -14.92 15.32 16.50
C ASN A 70 -14.77 14.54 17.81
N LEU A 71 -14.59 13.22 17.70
CA LEU A 71 -14.46 12.31 18.84
C LEU A 71 -13.00 12.01 19.19
N SER A 72 -12.09 12.06 18.22
CA SER A 72 -10.70 11.64 18.42
C SER A 72 -9.78 12.81 18.78
N LEU A 73 -9.97 13.99 18.17
CA LEU A 73 -9.17 15.20 18.37
C LEU A 73 -7.66 14.90 18.46
N HIS A 74 -7.10 14.27 17.43
CA HIS A 74 -5.70 13.84 17.46
C HIS A 74 -4.90 14.30 16.23
N PRO A 75 -3.63 14.73 16.38
CA PRO A 75 -2.81 15.22 15.27
C PRO A 75 -2.35 14.16 14.26
N ARG A 76 -2.93 12.95 14.28
CA ARG A 76 -2.56 11.82 13.41
C ARG A 76 -3.81 11.06 13.00
N ASN A 77 -3.68 10.15 12.04
CA ASN A 77 -4.81 9.54 11.39
C ASN A 77 -5.61 8.60 12.31
N ASP A 78 -6.93 8.78 12.32
CA ASP A 78 -7.92 7.85 12.80
C ASP A 78 -8.89 7.44 11.70
N LEU A 79 -9.06 6.13 11.52
CA LEU A 79 -9.70 5.52 10.37
C LEU A 79 -10.60 4.36 10.80
N SER A 80 -11.54 3.99 9.94
CA SER A 80 -12.31 2.74 10.05
C SER A 80 -13.11 2.62 11.36
N PRO A 81 -14.02 3.56 11.65
CA PRO A 81 -14.85 3.47 12.85
C PRO A 81 -15.85 2.31 12.75
N ALA A 82 -16.10 1.65 13.87
CA ALA A 82 -17.00 0.52 14.02
C ALA A 82 -17.79 0.61 15.34
N TRP A 83 -19.08 0.30 15.29
CA TRP A 83 -19.99 0.40 16.44
C TRP A 83 -20.15 -0.92 17.17
N SER A 84 -20.07 -0.93 18.50
CA SER A 84 -20.51 -2.12 19.25
C SER A 84 -21.96 -2.47 18.91
N PRO A 85 -22.35 -3.76 18.92
CA PRO A 85 -23.72 -4.17 18.54
C PRO A 85 -24.83 -3.54 19.38
N ASP A 86 -24.53 -3.21 20.64
CA ASP A 86 -25.44 -2.53 21.56
C ASP A 86 -25.40 -1.00 21.46
N GLY A 87 -24.52 -0.45 20.62
CA GLY A 87 -24.35 0.98 20.41
C GLY A 87 -23.73 1.73 21.60
N SER A 88 -23.16 1.05 22.60
CA SER A 88 -22.56 1.70 23.77
C SER A 88 -21.12 2.19 23.55
N LYS A 89 -20.43 1.66 22.53
CA LYS A 89 -19.01 1.91 22.25
C LYS A 89 -18.75 2.13 20.76
N LEU A 90 -17.66 2.83 20.49
CA LEU A 90 -17.03 2.89 19.18
C LEU A 90 -15.61 2.32 19.25
N PHE A 91 -15.20 1.68 18.17
CA PHE A 91 -13.85 1.19 17.92
C PHE A 91 -13.33 1.80 16.63
N TRP A 92 -12.03 2.03 16.51
CA TRP A 92 -11.41 2.47 15.26
C TRP A 92 -9.91 2.15 15.25
N THR A 93 -9.28 2.38 14.12
CA THR A 93 -7.84 2.29 13.91
C THR A 93 -7.22 3.67 14.06
N GLY A 94 -6.20 3.83 14.90
CA GLY A 94 -5.56 5.13 15.16
C GLY A 94 -4.04 5.05 15.14
N GLU A 95 -3.41 6.00 14.45
CA GLU A 95 -1.96 6.19 14.48
C GLU A 95 -1.60 7.01 15.72
N ARG A 96 -0.88 6.41 16.66
CA ARG A 96 -0.47 7.08 17.90
C ARG A 96 0.99 6.76 18.19
N LEU A 97 1.30 6.05 19.27
CA LEU A 97 2.66 5.80 19.75
C LEU A 97 3.49 5.08 18.67
N ASP A 98 4.76 5.47 18.55
CA ASP A 98 5.73 4.89 17.61
C ASP A 98 5.32 4.90 16.12
N ARG A 99 4.29 5.68 15.76
CA ARG A 99 3.68 5.75 14.41
C ARG A 99 3.16 4.40 13.91
N GLN A 100 2.77 3.55 14.83
CA GLN A 100 2.04 2.33 14.52
C GLN A 100 0.54 2.61 14.59
N TYR A 101 -0.21 1.92 13.74
CA TYR A 101 -1.66 1.89 13.83
C TYR A 101 -2.09 0.82 14.85
N ASP A 102 -2.79 1.24 15.90
CA ASP A 102 -3.43 0.34 16.87
C ASP A 102 -4.96 0.50 16.83
N LEU A 103 -5.66 -0.37 17.55
CA LEU A 103 -7.08 -0.19 17.82
C LEU A 103 -7.32 0.69 19.05
N TYR A 104 -8.31 1.56 18.93
CA TYR A 104 -8.80 2.44 19.98
C TYR A 104 -10.29 2.23 20.18
N TYR A 105 -10.77 2.57 21.38
CA TYR A 105 -12.19 2.57 21.67
C TYR A 105 -12.60 3.70 22.61
N VAL A 106 -13.90 4.02 22.63
CA VAL A 106 -14.50 4.96 23.56
C VAL A 106 -15.89 4.48 23.99
N TYR A 107 -16.20 4.65 25.28
CA TYR A 107 -17.57 4.55 25.79
C TYR A 107 -18.34 5.83 25.50
N LEU A 108 -19.50 5.71 24.84
CA LEU A 108 -20.28 6.89 24.45
C LEU A 108 -20.96 7.58 25.64
N ARG A 109 -21.20 6.85 26.73
CA ARG A 109 -21.72 7.42 27.98
C ARG A 109 -20.60 7.57 29.01
N LYS A 110 -20.53 8.74 29.63
CA LYS A 110 -19.61 9.02 30.74
C LYS A 110 -19.78 8.05 31.91
N ALA A 111 -21.03 7.70 32.23
CA ALA A 111 -21.32 6.74 33.29
C ALA A 111 -20.76 5.34 33.01
N ASP A 112 -20.62 4.95 31.75
CA ASP A 112 -20.05 3.64 31.38
C ASP A 112 -18.51 3.67 31.43
N ASP A 113 -17.89 4.78 30.98
CA ASP A 113 -16.44 4.99 31.12
C ASP A 113 -15.96 5.01 32.58
N GLN A 114 -16.76 5.59 33.48
CA GLN A 114 -16.41 5.75 34.90
C GLN A 114 -16.63 4.49 35.75
N ARG A 115 -17.25 3.44 35.19
CA ARG A 115 -17.49 2.19 35.92
C ARG A 115 -16.18 1.44 36.17
N THR A 116 -16.02 0.96 37.38
CA THR A 116 -14.97 0.02 37.76
C THR A 116 -15.22 -1.37 37.17
N ALA A 117 -14.17 -2.20 37.12
CA ALA A 117 -14.26 -3.60 36.70
C ALA A 117 -15.29 -4.40 37.54
N SER A 118 -15.40 -4.10 38.84
CA SER A 118 -16.38 -4.76 39.74
C SER A 118 -17.81 -4.37 39.40
N GLU A 119 -18.07 -3.08 39.17
CA GLU A 119 -19.41 -2.60 38.78
C GLU A 119 -19.84 -3.18 37.43
N TRP A 120 -18.91 -3.29 36.48
CA TRP A 120 -19.14 -3.98 35.21
C TRP A 120 -19.45 -5.47 35.39
N ALA A 121 -18.71 -6.17 36.25
CA ALA A 121 -18.96 -7.58 36.58
C ALA A 121 -20.34 -7.79 37.22
N GLN A 122 -20.71 -6.94 38.19
CA GLN A 122 -22.03 -6.99 38.82
C GLN A 122 -23.16 -6.73 37.80
N LEU A 123 -22.96 -5.80 36.86
CA LEU A 123 -23.93 -5.52 35.81
C LEU A 123 -24.14 -6.74 34.90
N ARG A 124 -23.05 -7.43 34.52
CA ARG A 124 -23.12 -8.66 33.72
C ARG A 124 -23.86 -9.78 34.45
N GLU A 125 -23.55 -10.02 35.72
CA GLU A 125 -24.23 -11.04 36.52
C GLU A 125 -25.73 -10.73 36.68
N LYS A 126 -26.11 -9.46 36.84
CA LYS A 126 -27.52 -9.05 36.87
C LYS A 126 -28.25 -9.25 35.53
N LYS A 127 -27.52 -9.16 34.41
CA LYS A 127 -28.07 -9.33 33.05
C LYS A 127 -28.13 -10.80 32.61
N LYS A 128 -27.42 -11.72 33.27
CA LYS A 128 -27.58 -13.15 33.01
C LYS A 128 -29.03 -13.56 33.33
N PRO A 129 -29.71 -14.30 32.43
CA PRO A 129 -31.05 -14.80 32.73
C PRO A 129 -30.99 -15.68 33.98
N ARG A 130 -31.78 -15.36 35.01
CA ARG A 130 -31.93 -16.21 36.19
C ARG A 130 -32.44 -17.57 35.71
N ALA A 131 -31.66 -18.62 35.91
CA ALA A 131 -32.15 -19.99 35.78
C ALA A 131 -33.33 -20.14 36.76
N GLY A 132 -34.55 -20.16 36.22
CA GLY A 132 -35.76 -20.40 36.99
C GLY A 132 -35.67 -21.77 37.65
N GLY A 133 -35.76 -21.79 38.97
CA GLY A 133 -35.72 -23.01 39.77
C GLY A 133 -36.86 -23.97 39.43
N LEU A 134 -36.50 -25.24 39.27
CA LEU A 134 -37.30 -26.38 39.66
C LEU A 134 -36.42 -27.21 40.61
N ALA A 135 -36.95 -27.45 41.81
CA ALA A 135 -36.31 -28.21 42.88
C ALA A 135 -36.08 -29.69 42.48
N PRO A 136 -35.13 -30.41 43.12
CA PRO A 136 -34.71 -31.73 42.68
C PRO A 136 -35.74 -32.79 43.09
N ALA A 137 -36.21 -33.59 42.13
CA ALA A 137 -36.87 -34.85 42.43
C ALA A 137 -35.81 -35.95 42.54
N ALA A 138 -35.83 -36.64 43.67
CA ALA A 138 -34.93 -37.71 44.06
C ALA A 138 -34.96 -38.90 43.08
N ALA A 139 -33.79 -39.52 42.92
CA ALA A 139 -33.60 -40.76 42.17
C ALA A 139 -34.36 -41.94 42.82
N PRO A 140 -34.56 -43.01 42.03
CA PRO A 140 -34.11 -44.31 42.51
C PRO A 140 -33.11 -44.94 41.53
N SER A 141 -31.98 -45.36 42.09
CA SER A 141 -31.03 -46.29 41.47
C SER A 141 -31.50 -47.72 41.67
N THR A 142 -31.56 -48.52 40.60
CA THR A 142 -31.22 -49.96 40.64
C THR A 142 -30.75 -50.41 39.25
N THR A 143 -29.44 -50.64 39.10
CA THR A 143 -28.82 -51.58 38.15
C THR A 143 -29.15 -53.03 38.57
N PRO A 144 -28.77 -54.10 37.84
CA PRO A 144 -28.30 -54.24 36.44
C PRO A 144 -28.94 -55.43 35.68
N ARG A 145 -28.85 -55.47 34.34
CA ARG A 145 -28.63 -56.76 33.64
C ARG A 145 -27.94 -56.61 32.30
N ARG A 146 -27.05 -57.57 32.04
CA ARG A 146 -26.07 -57.65 30.95
C ARG A 146 -26.32 -58.91 30.11
N ARG A 147 -25.89 -58.85 28.84
CA ARG A 147 -25.73 -59.90 27.78
C ARG A 147 -27.00 -60.17 26.96
N SER A 148 -26.98 -60.31 25.63
CA SER A 148 -26.03 -60.94 24.69
C SER A 148 -26.21 -60.33 23.27
N ALA A 149 -25.17 -59.98 22.49
CA ALA A 149 -24.27 -60.78 21.63
C ALA A 149 -24.84 -61.22 20.26
N ALA A 150 -24.10 -60.82 19.21
CA ALA A 150 -23.83 -61.45 17.90
C ALA A 150 -24.63 -61.09 16.62
N SER A 151 -23.82 -60.63 15.64
CA SER A 151 -23.83 -60.28 14.20
C SER A 151 -24.43 -61.34 13.21
N PRO A 152 -24.31 -61.26 11.84
CA PRO A 152 -23.53 -60.33 10.97
C PRO A 152 -24.12 -59.92 9.58
N GLU A 153 -23.31 -59.11 8.87
CA GLU A 153 -23.09 -58.99 7.39
C GLU A 153 -24.12 -58.30 6.47
N ASP A 154 -23.71 -57.23 5.75
CA ASP A 154 -23.20 -57.36 4.37
C ASP A 154 -22.62 -56.04 3.80
N ASP A 155 -21.47 -56.17 3.13
CA ASP A 155 -20.71 -55.15 2.39
C ASP A 155 -21.20 -55.05 0.92
N ALA A 156 -21.22 -53.85 0.34
CA ALA A 156 -21.07 -53.69 -1.11
C ALA A 156 -20.49 -52.31 -1.50
N VAL A 157 -19.36 -52.40 -2.19
CA VAL A 157 -18.54 -51.35 -2.80
C VAL A 157 -19.11 -50.94 -4.17
N LEU A 158 -19.02 -49.66 -4.55
CA LEU A 158 -19.11 -49.24 -5.96
C LEU A 158 -17.96 -48.30 -6.37
N GLN A 159 -17.34 -48.67 -7.50
CA GLN A 159 -16.21 -48.07 -8.20
C GLN A 159 -16.65 -46.98 -9.22
N PRO A 160 -15.70 -46.21 -9.81
CA PRO A 160 -15.95 -44.99 -10.59
C PRO A 160 -16.22 -45.25 -12.08
N PRO A 161 -16.74 -44.28 -12.86
CA PRO A 161 -16.87 -44.41 -14.31
C PRO A 161 -15.72 -43.73 -15.09
N ALA A 162 -15.43 -44.30 -16.27
CA ALA A 162 -14.66 -43.71 -17.37
C ALA A 162 -15.38 -44.04 -18.72
N PRO A 163 -14.87 -43.62 -19.89
CA PRO A 163 -15.38 -42.54 -20.74
C PRO A 163 -16.16 -43.03 -22.00
N THR A 164 -16.85 -42.11 -22.71
CA THR A 164 -17.32 -42.34 -24.10
C THR A 164 -17.20 -41.07 -24.96
N SER A 165 -16.81 -41.25 -26.23
CA SER A 165 -16.63 -40.26 -27.31
C SER A 165 -17.77 -40.34 -28.35
N PRO A 166 -17.71 -39.69 -29.54
CA PRO A 166 -18.23 -38.35 -29.87
C PRO A 166 -19.38 -38.35 -30.90
N GLU A 167 -20.08 -37.21 -31.09
CA GLU A 167 -21.08 -36.97 -32.17
C GLU A 167 -20.66 -35.77 -33.08
N PRO A 168 -21.21 -35.63 -34.31
CA PRO A 168 -20.52 -35.11 -35.51
C PRO A 168 -20.68 -33.59 -35.75
N PRO A 169 -19.95 -33.02 -36.73
CA PRO A 169 -19.88 -31.57 -36.92
C PRO A 169 -21.08 -30.99 -37.70
N ALA A 170 -21.48 -29.78 -37.33
CA ALA A 170 -22.40 -28.94 -38.11
C ALA A 170 -21.65 -28.24 -39.28
N PRO A 171 -22.33 -27.93 -40.41
CA PRO A 171 -21.67 -27.48 -41.64
C PRO A 171 -21.25 -25.99 -41.62
N ALA A 172 -20.29 -25.68 -42.50
CA ALA A 172 -19.67 -24.37 -42.70
C ALA A 172 -20.60 -23.32 -43.37
N PRO A 173 -20.32 -22.01 -43.22
CA PRO A 173 -21.17 -20.93 -43.73
C PRO A 173 -20.83 -20.54 -45.19
N GLU A 174 -21.84 -20.13 -45.95
CA GLU A 174 -21.73 -19.56 -47.30
C GLU A 174 -21.47 -18.02 -47.29
N PRO A 175 -20.93 -17.44 -48.39
CA PRO A 175 -20.32 -16.10 -48.43
C PRO A 175 -21.31 -14.92 -48.55
N PRO A 176 -20.89 -13.67 -48.28
CA PRO A 176 -21.81 -12.56 -48.08
C PRO A 176 -22.32 -11.96 -49.39
N ALA A 177 -23.62 -11.63 -49.42
CA ALA A 177 -24.22 -10.80 -50.45
C ALA A 177 -24.27 -9.32 -50.03
N LYS A 178 -24.20 -8.45 -51.05
CA LYS A 178 -23.99 -6.99 -51.03
C LYS A 178 -24.96 -6.17 -50.19
N ALA A 179 -24.43 -5.06 -49.67
CA ALA A 179 -25.12 -3.99 -48.96
C ALA A 179 -26.19 -3.26 -49.80
N PRO A 180 -27.25 -2.74 -49.15
CA PRO A 180 -27.96 -1.56 -49.61
C PRO A 180 -27.72 -0.35 -48.70
N ALA A 181 -27.90 0.83 -49.31
CA ALA A 181 -27.49 2.14 -48.85
C ALA A 181 -28.32 2.74 -47.70
N LEU A 182 -27.71 3.72 -47.01
CA LEU A 182 -28.30 4.55 -45.96
C LEU A 182 -29.55 5.33 -46.42
N ALA A 183 -30.56 5.35 -45.55
CA ALA A 183 -31.64 6.34 -45.50
C ALA A 183 -31.59 7.08 -44.14
N PRO A 184 -32.06 8.34 -44.06
CA PRO A 184 -31.71 9.27 -42.98
C PRO A 184 -32.49 9.04 -41.68
N ALA A 185 -31.91 9.56 -40.59
CA ALA A 185 -32.29 9.37 -39.20
C ALA A 185 -33.73 9.78 -38.84
N GLU A 186 -34.42 8.91 -38.08
CA GLU A 186 -35.60 9.23 -37.28
C GLU A 186 -35.21 9.62 -35.83
N PRO A 187 -36.04 10.42 -35.13
CA PRO A 187 -35.68 11.05 -33.88
C PRO A 187 -35.72 10.10 -32.67
N ALA A 188 -34.91 10.44 -31.68
CA ALA A 188 -34.63 9.72 -30.44
C ALA A 188 -35.81 8.93 -29.83
N ALA A 189 -35.62 7.61 -29.73
CA ALA A 189 -36.46 6.75 -28.91
C ALA A 189 -36.22 7.00 -27.41
N LYS A 190 -37.32 7.02 -26.64
CA LYS A 190 -37.37 7.15 -25.18
C LYS A 190 -36.47 6.11 -24.48
N PRO A 191 -35.91 6.43 -23.29
CA PRO A 191 -34.99 5.54 -22.59
C PRO A 191 -35.67 4.20 -22.25
N ALA A 192 -34.99 3.11 -22.60
CA ALA A 192 -35.39 1.76 -22.26
C ALA A 192 -35.53 1.62 -20.73
N ALA A 193 -36.61 0.98 -20.30
CA ALA A 193 -36.89 0.71 -18.91
C ALA A 193 -35.73 -0.06 -18.25
N THR A 194 -35.26 0.46 -17.12
CA THR A 194 -34.36 -0.22 -16.19
C THR A 194 -34.86 -1.63 -15.89
N VAL A 195 -34.08 -2.65 -16.27
CA VAL A 195 -34.25 -4.02 -15.80
C VAL A 195 -33.99 -4.00 -14.29
N ALA A 196 -35.06 -4.14 -13.50
CA ALA A 196 -34.96 -4.23 -12.05
C ALA A 196 -34.30 -5.57 -11.70
N VAL A 197 -33.10 -5.51 -11.11
CA VAL A 197 -32.50 -6.66 -10.44
C VAL A 197 -33.43 -7.03 -9.25
N PRO A 198 -33.92 -8.27 -9.15
CA PRO A 198 -34.76 -8.66 -8.02
C PRO A 198 -33.94 -8.58 -6.73
N VAL A 199 -34.39 -7.73 -5.80
CA VAL A 199 -33.84 -7.67 -4.44
C VAL A 199 -34.26 -8.97 -3.74
N PRO A 200 -33.35 -9.80 -3.21
CA PRO A 200 -33.72 -10.99 -2.46
C PRO A 200 -34.57 -10.62 -1.24
N PRO A 201 -35.52 -11.48 -0.82
CA PRO A 201 -36.43 -11.18 0.28
C PRO A 201 -35.65 -10.83 1.55
N MET A 202 -36.01 -9.69 2.14
CA MET A 202 -35.36 -9.11 3.30
C MET A 202 -35.53 -10.03 4.52
N ALA A 203 -34.42 -10.40 5.16
CA ALA A 203 -34.45 -11.09 6.46
C ALA A 203 -35.33 -10.32 7.46
N PRO A 204 -36.03 -11.01 8.39
CA PRO A 204 -36.96 -10.40 9.33
C PRO A 204 -36.32 -9.22 10.10
N PRO A 205 -37.12 -8.20 10.50
CA PRO A 205 -36.61 -7.03 11.18
C PRO A 205 -35.88 -7.45 12.46
N ALA A 206 -34.65 -6.95 12.62
CA ALA A 206 -33.92 -7.06 13.88
C ALA A 206 -34.77 -6.44 15.01
N PRO A 207 -34.64 -6.94 16.26
CA PRO A 207 -35.32 -6.34 17.40
C PRO A 207 -35.01 -4.84 17.50
N ALA A 208 -35.98 -4.05 17.98
CA ALA A 208 -35.81 -2.61 18.13
C ALA A 208 -34.61 -2.31 19.03
N VAL A 209 -33.55 -1.74 18.45
CA VAL A 209 -32.37 -1.30 19.19
C VAL A 209 -32.78 -0.06 20.01
N PRO A 210 -32.51 -0.04 21.33
CA PRO A 210 -32.81 1.13 22.16
C PRO A 210 -32.03 2.36 21.68
N ASP A 211 -32.63 3.54 21.84
CA ASP A 211 -32.02 4.80 21.45
C ASP A 211 -30.62 4.97 22.07
N ILE A 212 -29.63 5.21 21.21
CA ILE A 212 -28.25 5.41 21.64
C ILE A 212 -28.13 6.80 22.27
N ALA A 213 -27.72 6.83 23.54
CA ALA A 213 -27.44 8.07 24.25
C ALA A 213 -25.94 8.32 24.30
N ILE A 214 -25.53 9.50 23.84
CA ILE A 214 -24.14 9.92 23.69
C ILE A 214 -23.92 11.14 24.58
N ASP A 215 -22.90 11.06 25.42
CA ASP A 215 -22.37 12.20 26.15
C ASP A 215 -21.20 12.77 25.34
N PHE A 216 -21.28 14.03 24.91
CA PHE A 216 -20.20 14.67 24.13
C PHE A 216 -19.21 15.45 25.00
N ASP A 217 -19.49 15.63 26.29
CA ASP A 217 -18.58 16.33 27.20
C ASP A 217 -17.26 15.55 27.29
N ARG A 218 -16.16 16.20 26.87
CA ARG A 218 -14.78 15.70 26.94
C ARG A 218 -14.66 14.24 26.49
N ILE A 219 -15.30 13.90 25.38
CA ILE A 219 -15.35 12.51 24.88
C ILE A 219 -13.99 12.02 24.36
N ASP A 220 -13.19 12.93 23.85
CA ASP A 220 -11.80 12.74 23.44
C ASP A 220 -10.91 12.23 24.59
N GLU A 221 -11.15 12.70 25.82
CA GLU A 221 -10.38 12.25 27.00
C GLU A 221 -10.74 10.83 27.48
N ARG A 222 -11.86 10.29 26.98
CA ARG A 222 -12.31 8.93 27.25
C ARG A 222 -11.78 7.92 26.24
N VAL A 223 -11.05 8.36 25.22
CA VAL A 223 -10.42 7.47 24.25
C VAL A 223 -9.38 6.59 24.94
N ARG A 224 -9.43 5.28 24.70
CA ARG A 224 -8.50 4.29 25.24
C ARG A 224 -7.88 3.48 24.12
N ARG A 225 -6.56 3.25 24.20
CA ARG A 225 -5.86 2.25 23.38
C ARG A 225 -6.35 0.86 23.78
N LEU A 226 -6.74 0.05 22.81
CA LEU A 226 -7.23 -1.30 23.02
C LEU A 226 -6.11 -2.35 22.91
N THR A 227 -5.20 -2.15 21.97
CA THR A 227 -4.18 -3.13 21.57
C THR A 227 -2.79 -2.51 21.53
N SER A 228 -1.77 -3.36 21.58
CA SER A 228 -0.38 -2.95 21.45
C SER A 228 0.47 -4.05 20.80
N LEU A 229 0.00 -4.59 19.67
CA LEU A 229 0.79 -5.58 18.94
C LEU A 229 1.98 -4.92 18.24
N LEU A 230 2.93 -5.75 17.86
CA LEU A 230 3.98 -5.32 16.94
C LEU A 230 3.38 -5.21 15.53
N GLY A 231 3.69 -4.13 14.83
CA GLY A 231 3.20 -3.87 13.47
C GLY A 231 1.85 -3.16 13.44
N ASP A 232 1.41 -2.79 12.24
CA ASP A 232 0.17 -2.05 12.06
C ASP A 232 -1.06 -2.96 12.16
N GLU A 233 -2.10 -2.43 12.78
CA GLU A 233 -3.42 -3.02 12.94
C GLU A 233 -4.47 -2.16 12.21
N GLY A 234 -5.49 -2.79 11.62
CA GLY A 234 -6.40 -2.06 10.76
C GLY A 234 -7.75 -2.70 10.51
N GLY A 235 -8.73 -1.84 10.20
CA GLY A 235 -10.04 -2.23 9.67
C GLY A 235 -10.88 -3.09 10.63
N PRO A 236 -11.13 -2.64 11.87
CA PRO A 236 -11.92 -3.40 12.83
C PRO A 236 -13.35 -3.63 12.32
N VAL A 237 -13.81 -4.87 12.45
CA VAL A 237 -15.21 -5.26 12.26
C VAL A 237 -15.73 -5.97 13.50
N VAL A 238 -16.99 -5.70 13.83
CA VAL A 238 -17.58 -5.98 15.14
C VAL A 238 -18.83 -6.83 15.02
N ALA A 239 -19.02 -7.74 15.97
CA ALA A 239 -20.19 -8.61 16.07
C ALA A 239 -20.55 -8.91 17.53
N PRO A 240 -21.79 -9.34 17.82
CA PRO A 240 -22.17 -9.76 19.17
C PRO A 240 -21.44 -11.05 19.56
N GLY A 241 -20.87 -11.05 20.77
CA GLY A 241 -20.32 -12.23 21.43
C GLY A 241 -21.29 -12.85 22.44
N ALA A 242 -20.83 -13.89 23.12
CA ALA A 242 -21.56 -14.50 24.24
C ALA A 242 -21.62 -13.54 25.45
N ASP A 243 -22.66 -13.66 26.28
CA ASP A 243 -22.77 -12.92 27.55
C ASP A 243 -22.61 -11.37 27.45
N GLY A 244 -22.94 -10.80 26.30
CA GLY A 244 -22.82 -9.36 26.04
C GLY A 244 -21.40 -8.89 25.69
N HIS A 245 -20.49 -9.81 25.39
CA HIS A 245 -19.16 -9.49 24.86
C HIS A 245 -19.26 -8.89 23.45
N VAL A 246 -18.18 -8.25 23.00
CA VAL A 246 -18.04 -7.74 21.63
C VAL A 246 -16.91 -8.48 20.94
N LEU A 247 -17.23 -9.21 19.86
CA LEU A 247 -16.23 -9.82 19.00
C LEU A 247 -15.67 -8.75 18.05
N LEU A 248 -14.37 -8.52 18.10
CA LEU A 248 -13.66 -7.52 17.29
C LEU A 248 -12.61 -8.21 16.44
N ALA A 249 -12.89 -8.39 15.14
CA ALA A 249 -11.92 -8.93 14.18
C ALA A 249 -11.25 -7.80 13.41
N PHE A 250 -9.95 -7.96 13.10
CA PHE A 250 -9.15 -6.93 12.45
C PHE A 250 -7.93 -7.54 11.76
N SER A 251 -7.33 -6.78 10.86
CA SER A 251 -6.06 -7.15 10.24
C SER A 251 -4.89 -6.72 11.13
N SER A 252 -3.89 -7.57 11.30
CA SER A 252 -2.65 -7.27 12.03
C SER A 252 -1.44 -7.67 11.20
N SER A 253 -0.43 -6.81 11.12
CA SER A 253 0.78 -7.00 10.29
C SER A 253 2.04 -7.26 11.13
N SER A 254 1.90 -8.07 12.19
CA SER A 254 3.03 -8.51 13.02
C SER A 254 4.00 -9.46 12.31
N SER A 255 3.63 -9.96 11.14
CA SER A 255 4.45 -10.80 10.27
C SER A 255 4.55 -10.22 8.85
N ARG A 256 5.34 -10.86 7.97
CA ARG A 256 5.59 -10.36 6.60
C ARG A 256 4.31 -10.20 5.76
N LEU A 257 3.25 -10.95 6.08
CA LEU A 257 1.94 -10.86 5.42
C LEU A 257 0.88 -10.52 6.47
N PRO A 258 -0.17 -9.75 6.11
CA PRO A 258 -1.28 -9.48 7.01
C PRO A 258 -1.95 -10.77 7.53
N GLU A 259 -2.29 -10.76 8.81
CA GLU A 259 -2.97 -11.83 9.53
C GLU A 259 -4.34 -11.34 10.02
N LEU A 260 -5.27 -12.29 10.21
CA LEU A 260 -6.59 -12.01 10.76
C LEU A 260 -6.57 -12.31 12.25
N SER A 261 -6.83 -11.29 13.07
CA SER A 261 -6.84 -11.36 14.53
C SER A 261 -8.23 -11.08 15.09
N LEU A 262 -8.49 -11.56 16.31
CA LEU A 262 -9.75 -11.39 17.03
C LEU A 262 -9.53 -11.07 18.51
N ILE A 263 -10.30 -10.12 19.03
CA ILE A 263 -10.48 -9.85 20.45
C ILE A 263 -11.92 -10.18 20.84
N ASP A 264 -12.09 -10.92 21.95
CA ASP A 264 -13.38 -11.10 22.61
C ASP A 264 -13.50 -10.08 23.76
N PHE A 265 -13.95 -8.88 23.43
CA PHE A 265 -13.89 -7.72 24.30
C PHE A 265 -14.96 -7.79 25.41
N VAL A 266 -14.53 -7.62 26.65
CA VAL A 266 -15.39 -7.61 27.84
C VAL A 266 -15.28 -6.25 28.55
N ASP A 267 -16.42 -5.61 28.81
CA ASP A 267 -16.46 -4.33 29.52
C ASP A 267 -15.79 -4.41 30.90
N GLY A 268 -14.84 -3.52 31.19
CA GLY A 268 -14.06 -3.57 32.44
C GLY A 268 -13.23 -4.86 32.62
N GLY A 269 -13.07 -5.66 31.57
CA GLY A 269 -12.13 -6.77 31.54
C GLY A 269 -10.71 -6.21 31.48
N GLY A 270 -9.82 -6.66 32.37
CA GLY A 270 -8.42 -6.23 32.36
C GLY A 270 -7.67 -6.71 31.11
N ALA A 271 -6.32 -6.68 31.15
CA ALA A 271 -5.46 -6.99 30.00
C ALA A 271 -5.77 -8.33 29.28
N ALA A 272 -6.26 -9.35 29.99
CA ALA A 272 -6.63 -10.63 29.37
C ALA A 272 -7.87 -10.55 28.46
N ALA A 273 -8.80 -9.62 28.70
CA ALA A 273 -10.01 -9.43 27.90
C ALA A 273 -9.78 -8.60 26.62
N ILE A 274 -8.55 -8.09 26.44
CA ILE A 274 -8.13 -7.30 25.29
C ILE A 274 -6.96 -7.96 24.54
N ALA A 275 -6.57 -9.18 24.95
CA ALA A 275 -5.51 -9.94 24.32
C ALA A 275 -6.00 -10.51 22.97
N PRO A 276 -5.42 -10.07 21.84
CA PRO A 276 -5.82 -10.56 20.54
C PRO A 276 -5.30 -11.98 20.31
N ARG A 277 -6.10 -12.79 19.61
CA ARG A 277 -5.70 -14.12 19.14
C ARG A 277 -5.80 -14.18 17.62
N ARG A 278 -4.84 -14.86 17.00
CA ARG A 278 -4.84 -15.11 15.56
C ARG A 278 -5.93 -16.11 15.17
N LEU A 279 -6.67 -15.79 14.12
CA LEU A 279 -7.65 -16.67 13.47
C LEU A 279 -7.10 -17.28 12.19
N ALA A 280 -6.46 -16.50 11.35
CA ALA A 280 -5.91 -16.94 10.06
C ALA A 280 -4.65 -16.15 9.70
N SER A 281 -3.80 -16.75 8.87
CA SER A 281 -2.55 -16.16 8.37
C SER A 281 -2.46 -16.30 6.85
N GLY A 282 -1.37 -15.83 6.25
CA GLY A 282 -1.12 -16.01 4.82
C GLY A 282 -1.74 -14.94 3.93
N GLY A 283 -1.78 -13.67 4.39
CA GLY A 283 -2.26 -12.54 3.62
C GLY A 283 -3.78 -12.45 3.61
N THR A 284 -4.36 -12.03 4.73
CA THR A 284 -5.81 -11.88 4.88
C THR A 284 -6.26 -10.44 4.75
N SER A 285 -7.48 -10.21 4.25
CA SER A 285 -8.07 -8.88 4.12
C SER A 285 -9.60 -8.91 4.14
N SER A 286 -10.23 -7.73 4.21
CA SER A 286 -11.68 -7.53 4.09
C SER A 286 -12.54 -8.44 5.01
N PRO A 287 -12.26 -8.51 6.33
CA PRO A 287 -13.06 -9.31 7.24
C PRO A 287 -14.51 -8.81 7.30
N GLN A 288 -15.49 -9.71 7.35
CA GLN A 288 -16.92 -9.39 7.41
C GLN A 288 -17.67 -10.42 8.26
N TRP A 289 -18.40 -9.96 9.28
CA TRP A 289 -19.18 -10.82 10.16
C TRP A 289 -20.59 -11.12 9.62
N THR A 290 -21.05 -12.34 9.88
CA THR A 290 -22.48 -12.63 9.98
C THR A 290 -23.12 -11.82 11.11
N ARG A 291 -24.40 -11.45 10.97
CA ARG A 291 -25.10 -10.62 11.97
C ARG A 291 -25.14 -11.24 13.37
N ASP A 292 -25.14 -12.57 13.46
CA ASP A 292 -25.17 -13.30 14.73
C ASP A 292 -23.76 -13.59 15.29
N GLY A 293 -22.70 -13.11 14.63
CA GLY A 293 -21.31 -13.27 15.07
C GLY A 293 -20.77 -14.69 15.00
N LYS A 294 -21.49 -15.64 14.40
CA LYS A 294 -21.08 -17.06 14.39
C LYS A 294 -20.08 -17.40 13.30
N THR A 295 -19.99 -16.58 12.26
CA THR A 295 -19.11 -16.80 11.11
C THR A 295 -18.51 -15.49 10.64
N LEU A 296 -17.20 -15.51 10.44
CA LEU A 296 -16.41 -14.43 9.87
C LEU A 296 -15.93 -14.84 8.49
N PHE A 297 -16.26 -14.05 7.48
CA PHE A 297 -15.73 -14.18 6.12
C PHE A 297 -14.52 -13.26 5.94
N TYR A 298 -13.57 -13.65 5.11
CA TYR A 298 -12.42 -12.83 4.74
C TYR A 298 -11.88 -13.25 3.37
N LEU A 299 -11.05 -12.39 2.77
CA LEU A 299 -10.31 -12.69 1.56
C LEU A 299 -8.88 -13.11 1.92
N GLY A 300 -8.43 -14.25 1.42
CA GLY A 300 -7.05 -14.70 1.48
C GLY A 300 -6.22 -14.20 0.29
N THR A 301 -4.99 -14.69 0.19
CA THR A 301 -4.10 -14.41 -0.94
C THR A 301 -4.80 -14.67 -2.28
N GLY A 302 -4.59 -13.77 -3.25
CA GLY A 302 -5.21 -13.84 -4.58
C GLY A 302 -6.72 -13.55 -4.60
N GLY A 303 -7.30 -13.04 -3.51
CA GLY A 303 -8.74 -12.76 -3.42
C GLY A 303 -9.61 -13.99 -3.15
N SER A 304 -9.01 -15.10 -2.70
CA SER A 304 -9.75 -16.33 -2.36
C SER A 304 -10.71 -16.09 -1.18
N LEU A 305 -11.99 -16.44 -1.32
CA LEU A 305 -12.96 -16.27 -0.25
C LEU A 305 -12.90 -17.44 0.73
N ALA A 306 -12.80 -17.14 2.02
CA ALA A 306 -12.83 -18.13 3.08
C ALA A 306 -13.71 -17.68 4.25
N SER A 307 -14.09 -18.63 5.09
CA SER A 307 -14.78 -18.37 6.35
C SER A 307 -14.13 -19.09 7.53
N ILE A 308 -14.29 -18.52 8.71
CA ILE A 308 -13.83 -19.09 9.97
C ILE A 308 -14.82 -18.73 11.08
N ALA A 309 -14.91 -19.55 12.11
CA ALA A 309 -15.70 -19.22 13.29
C ALA A 309 -14.96 -18.17 14.16
N PRO A 310 -15.62 -17.50 15.13
CA PRO A 310 -14.95 -17.15 16.40
C PRO A 310 -14.48 -18.49 17.03
N THR A 311 -14.02 -18.69 18.25
CA THR A 311 -13.33 -19.95 18.66
C THR A 311 -12.09 -20.41 17.83
N GLY A 312 -11.99 -20.18 16.51
CA GLY A 312 -10.87 -20.57 15.63
C GLY A 312 -11.13 -21.84 14.83
N GLY A 313 -10.05 -22.50 14.40
CA GLY A 313 -10.06 -23.74 13.61
C GLY A 313 -9.55 -23.56 12.18
N GLU A 314 -9.62 -24.63 11.39
CA GLU A 314 -9.23 -24.59 9.98
C GLU A 314 -10.19 -23.70 9.17
N PRO A 315 -9.67 -22.70 8.43
CA PRO A 315 -10.49 -21.93 7.51
C PRO A 315 -11.22 -22.82 6.50
N ARG A 316 -12.47 -22.47 6.21
CA ARG A 316 -13.29 -23.14 5.20
C ARG A 316 -13.27 -22.34 3.90
N PRO A 317 -12.62 -22.84 2.83
CA PRO A 317 -12.67 -22.21 1.53
C PRO A 317 -14.09 -22.17 0.99
N ILE A 318 -14.46 -21.05 0.37
CA ILE A 318 -15.75 -20.88 -0.29
C ILE A 318 -15.44 -20.66 -1.78
N PRO A 319 -15.37 -21.74 -2.57
CA PRO A 319 -15.15 -21.59 -4.00
C PRO A 319 -16.32 -20.83 -4.60
N PHE A 320 -16.01 -19.76 -5.32
CA PHE A 320 -16.98 -18.96 -6.03
C PHE A 320 -16.64 -18.96 -7.51
N ARG A 321 -17.66 -19.22 -8.34
CA ARG A 321 -17.57 -19.06 -9.78
C ARG A 321 -18.82 -18.33 -10.24
N ALA A 322 -18.63 -17.14 -10.80
CA ALA A 322 -19.67 -16.42 -11.52
C ALA A 322 -19.31 -16.34 -13.00
N ARG A 323 -20.33 -16.40 -13.85
CA ARG A 323 -20.21 -15.97 -15.25
C ARG A 323 -20.72 -14.54 -15.31
N TYR A 324 -19.87 -13.65 -15.80
CA TYR A 324 -20.21 -12.24 -16.02
C TYR A 324 -20.27 -12.00 -17.53
N SER A 325 -21.31 -11.30 -17.98
CA SER A 325 -21.48 -10.89 -19.37
C SER A 325 -21.75 -9.40 -19.39
N PHE A 326 -21.05 -8.69 -20.26
CA PHE A 326 -21.14 -7.24 -20.35
C PHE A 326 -21.15 -6.79 -21.81
N ASP A 327 -21.77 -5.65 -22.05
CA ASP A 327 -21.58 -4.93 -23.31
C ASP A 327 -20.25 -4.19 -23.22
N ARG A 328 -19.27 -4.64 -24.01
CA ARG A 328 -17.92 -4.07 -24.05
C ARG A 328 -17.94 -2.57 -24.32
N ARG A 329 -18.76 -2.13 -25.27
CA ARG A 329 -18.83 -0.72 -25.67
C ARG A 329 -19.45 0.12 -24.55
N ALA A 330 -20.49 -0.40 -23.90
CA ALA A 330 -21.10 0.27 -22.76
C ALA A 330 -20.12 0.38 -21.58
N LEU A 331 -19.35 -0.68 -21.30
CA LEU A 331 -18.32 -0.67 -20.25
C LEU A 331 -17.21 0.34 -20.56
N GLN A 332 -16.65 0.33 -21.78
CA GLN A 332 -15.65 1.30 -22.22
C GLN A 332 -16.14 2.75 -22.04
N VAL A 333 -17.36 3.05 -22.48
CA VAL A 333 -17.94 4.38 -22.29
C VAL A 333 -18.08 4.71 -20.80
N ALA A 334 -18.57 3.78 -19.98
CA ALA A 334 -18.72 4.01 -18.54
C ALA A 334 -17.36 4.26 -17.86
N THR A 335 -16.35 3.45 -18.15
CA THR A 335 -14.98 3.62 -17.63
C THR A 335 -14.38 4.94 -18.07
N PHE A 336 -14.51 5.32 -19.35
CA PHE A 336 -14.01 6.61 -19.85
C PHE A 336 -14.65 7.78 -19.07
N GLU A 337 -15.96 7.73 -18.88
CA GLU A 337 -16.71 8.75 -18.15
C GLU A 337 -16.29 8.81 -16.68
N GLU A 338 -16.04 7.67 -16.05
CA GLU A 338 -15.55 7.60 -14.68
C GLU A 338 -14.12 8.14 -14.54
N ALA A 339 -13.22 7.81 -15.48
CA ALA A 339 -11.87 8.36 -15.52
C ALA A 339 -11.88 9.89 -15.64
N TRP A 340 -12.70 10.41 -16.56
CA TRP A 340 -12.89 11.85 -16.75
C TRP A 340 -13.46 12.51 -15.50
N ALA A 341 -14.51 11.92 -14.91
CA ALA A 341 -15.18 12.45 -13.72
C ALA A 341 -14.24 12.44 -12.51
N THR A 342 -13.43 11.40 -12.35
CA THR A 342 -12.44 11.28 -11.28
C THR A 342 -11.46 12.46 -11.29
N LEU A 343 -10.91 12.80 -12.45
CA LEU A 343 -10.03 13.96 -12.58
C LEU A 343 -10.80 15.27 -12.44
N ASN A 344 -12.02 15.35 -12.96
CA ASN A 344 -12.88 16.53 -12.77
C ASN A 344 -13.16 16.82 -11.27
N GLU A 345 -13.21 15.78 -10.46
CA GLU A 345 -13.46 15.88 -9.01
C GLU A 345 -12.20 16.22 -8.21
N LEU A 346 -11.07 15.60 -8.57
CA LEU A 346 -9.88 15.52 -7.71
C LEU A 346 -8.65 16.24 -8.23
N PHE A 347 -8.63 16.71 -9.49
CA PHE A 347 -7.46 17.42 -10.03
C PHE A 347 -7.19 18.70 -9.25
N TYR A 348 -5.93 18.93 -8.91
CA TYR A 348 -5.54 19.98 -7.96
C TYR A 348 -5.82 21.41 -8.47
N ASP A 349 -5.66 21.66 -9.77
CA ASP A 349 -5.99 22.94 -10.38
C ASP A 349 -7.43 22.89 -10.95
N PRO A 350 -8.39 23.62 -10.36
CA PRO A 350 -9.76 23.63 -10.87
C PRO A 350 -9.91 24.18 -12.29
N LYS A 351 -8.87 24.83 -12.85
CA LYS A 351 -8.83 25.30 -14.24
C LYS A 351 -8.16 24.31 -15.19
N PHE A 352 -7.74 23.13 -14.71
CA PHE A 352 -7.15 22.08 -15.55
C PHE A 352 -5.95 22.55 -16.37
N HIS A 353 -5.11 23.42 -15.80
CA HIS A 353 -3.98 24.08 -16.47
C HIS A 353 -4.39 24.86 -17.74
N GLY A 354 -5.64 25.33 -17.78
CA GLY A 354 -6.23 26.04 -18.91
C GLY A 354 -6.87 25.14 -19.97
N ALA A 355 -6.83 23.81 -19.81
CA ALA A 355 -7.51 22.90 -20.72
C ALA A 355 -9.04 22.97 -20.57
N ASP A 356 -9.76 22.96 -21.69
CA ASP A 356 -11.22 22.80 -21.68
C ASP A 356 -11.58 21.33 -21.42
N TRP A 357 -11.66 20.97 -20.15
CA TRP A 357 -11.90 19.59 -19.72
C TRP A 357 -13.24 19.04 -20.23
N SER A 358 -14.26 19.88 -20.43
CA SER A 358 -15.56 19.46 -20.95
C SER A 358 -15.52 19.19 -22.46
N ALA A 359 -14.82 20.03 -23.23
CA ALA A 359 -14.60 19.78 -24.65
C ALA A 359 -13.76 18.50 -24.88
N LEU A 360 -12.73 18.28 -24.05
CA LEU A 360 -11.91 17.07 -24.10
C LEU A 360 -12.74 15.80 -23.83
N ARG A 361 -13.63 15.83 -22.83
CA ARG A 361 -14.61 14.75 -22.60
C ARG A 361 -15.35 14.40 -23.89
N SER A 362 -15.93 15.40 -24.53
CA SER A 362 -16.79 15.22 -25.71
C SER A 362 -16.02 14.65 -26.90
N LYS A 363 -14.79 15.15 -27.13
CA LYS A 363 -13.90 14.67 -28.19
C LYS A 363 -13.48 13.21 -27.97
N TYR A 364 -12.96 12.90 -26.79
CA TYR A 364 -12.35 11.59 -26.53
C TYR A 364 -13.37 10.49 -26.22
N ARG A 365 -14.57 10.84 -25.74
CA ARG A 365 -15.66 9.87 -25.52
C ARG A 365 -16.02 9.10 -26.80
N THR A 366 -16.09 9.80 -27.93
CA THR A 366 -16.42 9.18 -29.22
C THR A 366 -15.34 8.19 -29.66
N LEU A 367 -14.07 8.54 -29.45
CA LEU A 367 -12.93 7.67 -29.74
C LEU A 367 -12.90 6.46 -28.81
N ALA A 368 -13.14 6.67 -27.51
CA ALA A 368 -13.16 5.62 -26.51
C ALA A 368 -14.27 4.59 -26.80
N ALA A 369 -15.43 5.06 -27.25
CA ALA A 369 -16.54 4.21 -27.67
C ALA A 369 -16.30 3.46 -29.00
N ALA A 370 -15.28 3.83 -29.77
CA ALA A 370 -14.94 3.23 -31.05
C ALA A 370 -13.68 2.34 -30.98
N ALA A 371 -12.99 2.32 -29.83
CA ALA A 371 -11.78 1.54 -29.63
C ALA A 371 -12.05 0.03 -29.82
N SER A 372 -11.21 -0.60 -30.63
CA SER A 372 -11.43 -1.98 -31.08
C SER A 372 -10.93 -3.02 -30.08
N ASP A 373 -9.92 -2.66 -29.29
CA ASP A 373 -9.29 -3.46 -28.24
C ASP A 373 -8.97 -2.63 -26.97
N PRO A 374 -8.62 -3.27 -25.84
CA PRO A 374 -8.32 -2.58 -24.59
C PRO A 374 -7.11 -1.63 -24.66
N ALA A 375 -6.07 -1.95 -25.43
CA ALA A 375 -4.87 -1.10 -25.51
C ALA A 375 -5.20 0.24 -26.17
N ASP A 376 -5.88 0.20 -27.32
CA ASP A 376 -6.42 1.38 -28.00
C ASP A 376 -7.31 2.22 -27.06
N PHE A 377 -8.17 1.56 -26.29
CA PHE A 377 -9.07 2.22 -25.36
C PHE A 377 -8.32 3.00 -24.26
N TYR A 378 -7.33 2.38 -23.61
CA TYR A 378 -6.55 3.07 -22.58
C TYR A 378 -5.63 4.14 -23.17
N ASP A 379 -5.14 3.98 -24.40
CA ASP A 379 -4.39 5.03 -25.08
C ASP A 379 -5.25 6.26 -25.39
N VAL A 380 -6.51 6.08 -25.77
CA VAL A 380 -7.46 7.19 -25.89
C VAL A 380 -7.62 7.96 -24.58
N ILE A 381 -7.71 7.25 -23.44
CA ILE A 381 -7.78 7.88 -22.12
C ILE A 381 -6.47 8.62 -21.81
N ARG A 382 -5.30 8.03 -22.07
CA ARG A 382 -4.00 8.68 -21.87
C ARG A 382 -3.85 9.93 -22.72
N LEU A 383 -4.31 9.90 -23.98
CA LEU A 383 -4.31 11.05 -24.87
C LEU A 383 -5.19 12.19 -24.33
N MET A 384 -6.34 11.89 -23.74
CA MET A 384 -7.18 12.89 -23.06
C MET A 384 -6.44 13.49 -21.85
N MET A 385 -5.87 12.63 -21.00
CA MET A 385 -5.15 13.05 -19.80
C MET A 385 -3.90 13.90 -20.11
N GLY A 386 -3.21 13.62 -21.22
CA GLY A 386 -2.02 14.35 -21.64
C GLY A 386 -2.25 15.86 -21.87
N HIS A 387 -3.48 16.28 -22.18
CA HIS A 387 -3.82 17.71 -22.30
C HIS A 387 -3.76 18.46 -20.97
N LEU A 388 -3.83 17.75 -19.84
CA LEU A 388 -3.68 18.38 -18.53
C LEU A 388 -2.24 18.77 -18.24
N ASN A 389 -1.27 18.30 -19.03
CA ASN A 389 0.16 18.61 -18.88
C ASN A 389 0.59 18.61 -17.40
N SER A 390 0.35 17.50 -16.71
CA SER A 390 0.53 17.40 -15.26
C SER A 390 1.43 16.23 -14.93
N SER A 391 2.33 16.38 -13.97
CA SER A 391 2.98 15.24 -13.35
C SER A 391 1.99 14.34 -12.61
N HIS A 392 2.44 13.13 -12.28
CA HIS A 392 1.69 12.15 -11.51
C HIS A 392 0.32 11.75 -12.08
N ILE A 393 0.07 11.99 -13.37
CA ILE A 393 -1.15 11.58 -14.06
C ILE A 393 -0.94 10.29 -14.84
N GLY A 394 -1.99 9.47 -14.95
CA GLY A 394 -1.98 8.28 -15.78
C GLY A 394 -3.10 7.32 -15.45
N ILE A 395 -3.28 6.33 -16.32
CA ILE A 395 -4.18 5.20 -16.11
C ILE A 395 -3.42 3.88 -16.31
N THR A 396 -3.56 3.00 -15.33
CA THR A 396 -3.07 1.61 -15.39
C THR A 396 -4.27 0.73 -15.74
N PRO A 397 -4.21 -0.06 -16.82
CA PRO A 397 -5.22 -1.06 -17.12
C PRO A 397 -5.38 -2.06 -15.96
N PRO A 398 -6.49 -2.82 -15.89
CA PRO A 398 -6.61 -3.95 -14.97
C PRO A 398 -5.41 -4.87 -15.17
N SER A 399 -4.83 -5.38 -14.08
CA SER A 399 -3.65 -6.26 -14.19
C SER A 399 -3.97 -7.46 -15.10
N ALA A 400 -3.01 -7.84 -15.93
CA ALA A 400 -2.99 -8.97 -16.87
C ALA A 400 -3.17 -10.37 -16.25
N SER A 401 -3.91 -10.51 -15.14
CA SER A 401 -4.42 -11.80 -14.69
C SER A 401 -5.71 -12.20 -15.39
N GLU A 402 -6.39 -11.29 -16.10
CA GLU A 402 -7.70 -11.61 -16.71
C GLU A 402 -7.83 -11.34 -18.23
N GLU A 403 -7.10 -10.40 -18.84
CA GLU A 403 -7.29 -10.11 -20.28
C GLU A 403 -6.08 -10.38 -21.18
N ASP A 404 -4.88 -10.53 -20.63
CA ASP A 404 -3.66 -10.78 -21.42
C ASP A 404 -3.12 -12.20 -21.26
N SER A 405 -4.02 -13.19 -21.36
CA SER A 405 -3.65 -14.60 -21.55
C SER A 405 -2.98 -14.86 -22.93
N SER A 406 -2.72 -13.79 -23.70
CA SER A 406 -1.89 -13.78 -24.91
C SER A 406 -0.43 -13.39 -24.65
N ALA A 407 -0.15 -12.61 -23.59
CA ALA A 407 1.17 -12.55 -23.01
C ALA A 407 1.37 -13.84 -22.20
N GLY A 408 2.08 -14.80 -22.78
CA GLY A 408 2.35 -16.10 -22.15
C GLY A 408 2.82 -15.96 -20.70
N GLU A 409 2.63 -17.04 -19.93
CA GLU A 409 3.15 -17.18 -18.57
C GLU A 409 4.55 -16.52 -18.48
N SER A 410 4.69 -15.49 -17.65
CA SER A 410 5.94 -14.74 -17.55
C SER A 410 7.02 -15.67 -17.02
N VAL A 411 7.82 -16.25 -17.92
CA VAL A 411 8.91 -17.16 -17.56
C VAL A 411 10.03 -16.33 -16.92
N PRO A 412 10.33 -16.50 -15.63
CA PRO A 412 11.34 -15.70 -14.97
C PRO A 412 12.73 -16.10 -15.46
N THR A 413 13.51 -15.16 -15.97
CA THR A 413 14.93 -15.39 -16.31
C THR A 413 15.79 -15.31 -15.06
N GLY A 414 16.51 -16.38 -14.77
CA GLY A 414 17.49 -16.45 -13.69
C GLY A 414 18.75 -15.65 -14.00
N ALA A 415 19.31 -14.98 -13.01
CA ALA A 415 20.53 -14.21 -13.15
C ALA A 415 21.65 -14.77 -12.26
N LEU A 416 22.80 -15.02 -12.89
CA LEU A 416 23.97 -15.61 -12.24
C LEU A 416 24.72 -14.65 -11.31
N GLY A 417 24.54 -13.34 -11.49
CA GLY A 417 25.26 -12.32 -10.72
C GLY A 417 26.61 -11.89 -11.31
N VAL A 418 26.73 -11.95 -12.62
CA VAL A 418 27.93 -11.52 -13.36
C VAL A 418 27.57 -10.51 -14.44
N LEU A 419 28.53 -9.68 -14.83
CA LEU A 419 28.47 -8.86 -16.04
C LEU A 419 29.43 -9.42 -17.08
N TRP A 420 29.00 -9.43 -18.33
CA TRP A 420 29.76 -10.00 -19.45
C TRP A 420 30.68 -8.97 -20.10
N GLU A 421 31.79 -9.43 -20.67
CA GLU A 421 32.66 -8.60 -21.50
C GLU A 421 32.05 -8.47 -22.90
N GLU A 422 31.39 -7.35 -23.19
CA GLU A 422 30.61 -7.13 -24.43
C GLU A 422 31.42 -7.29 -25.72
N ARG A 423 32.73 -7.06 -25.67
CA ARG A 423 33.62 -7.13 -26.85
C ARG A 423 34.26 -8.49 -27.04
N TYR A 424 33.94 -9.47 -26.19
CA TYR A 424 34.48 -10.81 -26.31
C TYR A 424 33.79 -11.56 -27.47
N THR A 425 34.57 -12.02 -28.44
CA THR A 425 34.07 -12.74 -29.63
C THR A 425 34.50 -14.22 -29.66
N GLY A 426 35.14 -14.71 -28.60
CA GLY A 426 35.54 -16.12 -28.50
C GLY A 426 34.36 -17.02 -28.12
N PRO A 427 34.57 -18.35 -28.07
CA PRO A 427 33.52 -19.27 -27.66
C PRO A 427 33.13 -19.06 -26.20
N GLY A 428 31.83 -19.04 -25.91
CA GLY A 428 31.29 -18.80 -24.56
C GLY A 428 31.15 -17.32 -24.19
N LEU A 429 30.92 -17.04 -22.91
CA LEU A 429 30.76 -15.71 -22.35
C LEU A 429 31.87 -15.41 -21.35
N LYS A 430 32.67 -14.37 -21.61
CA LYS A 430 33.74 -13.98 -20.71
C LYS A 430 33.21 -13.05 -19.61
N ILE A 431 33.56 -13.37 -18.37
CA ILE A 431 33.11 -12.62 -17.19
C ILE A 431 33.96 -11.35 -17.05
N ALA A 432 33.32 -10.19 -17.16
CA ALA A 432 33.94 -8.88 -16.91
C ALA A 432 33.89 -8.49 -15.43
N HIS A 433 32.79 -8.83 -14.74
CA HIS A 433 32.59 -8.49 -13.33
C HIS A 433 31.76 -9.56 -12.62
N VAL A 434 32.03 -9.75 -11.33
CA VAL A 434 31.24 -10.62 -10.44
C VAL A 434 30.67 -9.75 -9.34
N LEU A 435 29.34 -9.71 -9.24
CA LEU A 435 28.67 -8.89 -8.23
C LEU A 435 28.85 -9.52 -6.86
N ARG A 436 29.23 -8.69 -5.88
CA ARG A 436 29.37 -9.11 -4.48
C ARG A 436 28.04 -9.65 -3.94
N ASP A 437 28.11 -10.69 -3.11
CA ASP A 437 26.95 -11.34 -2.46
C ASP A 437 25.94 -11.99 -3.44
N SER A 438 26.25 -12.01 -4.74
CA SER A 438 25.46 -12.67 -5.77
C SER A 438 25.67 -14.18 -5.78
N PRO A 439 24.86 -14.97 -6.52
CA PRO A 439 25.09 -16.41 -6.65
C PRO A 439 26.52 -16.76 -7.11
N ALA A 440 27.12 -15.95 -7.99
CA ALA A 440 28.46 -16.15 -8.51
C ALA A 440 29.61 -15.78 -7.56
N ASP A 441 29.35 -15.04 -6.48
CA ASP A 441 30.38 -14.68 -5.48
C ASP A 441 30.41 -15.63 -4.26
N ARG A 442 29.39 -16.47 -4.09
CA ARG A 442 29.34 -17.46 -3.00
C ARG A 442 30.50 -18.44 -3.11
N GLU A 443 31.08 -18.81 -1.97
CA GLU A 443 32.25 -19.69 -1.90
C GLU A 443 32.05 -21.03 -2.62
N ALA A 444 30.87 -21.65 -2.47
CA ALA A 444 30.53 -22.93 -3.09
C ALA A 444 30.30 -22.86 -4.61
N SER A 445 30.01 -21.67 -5.15
CA SER A 445 29.64 -21.47 -6.56
C SER A 445 30.45 -20.34 -7.23
N ARG A 446 31.67 -20.13 -6.72
CA ARG A 446 32.49 -18.97 -7.07
C ARG A 446 32.91 -18.98 -8.53
N LEU A 447 32.52 -17.92 -9.24
CA LEU A 447 33.06 -17.52 -10.53
C LEU A 447 34.08 -16.39 -10.34
N ARG A 448 34.98 -16.22 -11.31
CA ARG A 448 36.01 -15.17 -11.26
C ARG A 448 36.03 -14.34 -12.54
N ILE A 449 36.40 -13.08 -12.38
CA ILE A 449 36.68 -12.17 -13.50
C ILE A 449 37.71 -12.81 -14.44
N GLY A 450 37.44 -12.75 -15.74
CA GLY A 450 38.28 -13.30 -16.81
C GLY A 450 38.02 -14.76 -17.17
N GLU A 451 37.24 -15.50 -16.37
CA GLU A 451 36.80 -16.84 -16.72
C GLU A 451 35.76 -16.82 -17.84
N ILE A 452 35.64 -17.93 -18.56
CA ILE A 452 34.73 -18.06 -19.72
C ILE A 452 33.69 -19.13 -19.41
N VAL A 453 32.42 -18.73 -19.36
CA VAL A 453 31.29 -19.64 -19.26
C VAL A 453 31.05 -20.26 -20.63
N THR A 454 31.20 -21.57 -20.75
CA THR A 454 31.11 -22.31 -22.02
C THR A 454 29.81 -23.08 -22.18
N ALA A 455 29.08 -23.40 -21.09
CA ALA A 455 27.77 -24.02 -21.14
C ALA A 455 26.92 -23.66 -19.91
N ILE A 456 25.60 -23.61 -20.08
CA ILE A 456 24.60 -23.43 -19.01
C ILE A 456 23.54 -24.51 -19.17
N GLY A 457 23.18 -25.20 -18.08
CA GLY A 457 22.16 -26.26 -18.11
C GLY A 457 22.54 -27.43 -19.02
N GLY A 458 23.83 -27.69 -19.22
CA GLY A 458 24.34 -28.69 -20.16
C GLY A 458 24.33 -28.27 -21.64
N THR A 459 23.84 -27.07 -21.96
CA THR A 459 23.83 -26.55 -23.34
C THR A 459 25.04 -25.66 -23.58
N THR A 460 25.87 -26.03 -24.56
CA THR A 460 27.05 -25.25 -24.97
C THR A 460 26.66 -23.91 -25.56
N ILE A 461 27.35 -22.85 -25.13
CA ILE A 461 27.16 -21.50 -25.64
C ILE A 461 27.97 -21.33 -26.92
N THR A 462 27.27 -21.04 -28.00
CA THR A 462 27.83 -20.71 -29.32
C THR A 462 27.54 -19.25 -29.66
N ALA A 463 28.05 -18.76 -30.79
CA ALA A 463 27.79 -17.39 -31.25
C ALA A 463 26.30 -17.08 -31.50
N ASN A 464 25.46 -18.10 -31.70
CA ASN A 464 24.02 -17.96 -31.94
C ASN A 464 23.17 -18.34 -30.72
N THR A 465 23.80 -18.68 -29.60
CA THR A 465 23.08 -19.07 -28.39
C THR A 465 22.68 -17.81 -27.62
N ASN A 466 21.38 -17.66 -27.36
CA ASN A 466 20.87 -16.64 -26.45
C ASN A 466 21.05 -17.11 -24.99
N PRO A 467 21.90 -16.47 -24.18
CA PRO A 467 22.12 -16.91 -22.80
C PRO A 467 20.88 -16.79 -21.91
N ASP A 468 20.00 -15.83 -22.21
CA ASP A 468 18.78 -15.59 -21.42
C ASP A 468 17.76 -16.73 -21.59
N GLU A 469 17.73 -17.38 -22.76
CA GLU A 469 16.91 -18.58 -22.98
C GLU A 469 17.38 -19.76 -22.16
N LEU A 470 18.71 -19.91 -21.96
CA LEU A 470 19.26 -20.98 -21.11
C LEU A 470 19.01 -20.74 -19.62
N LEU A 471 18.65 -19.51 -19.26
CA LEU A 471 18.38 -19.08 -17.90
C LEU A 471 16.87 -18.89 -17.64
N ALA A 472 16.01 -19.06 -18.65
CA ALA A 472 14.58 -19.07 -18.47
C ALA A 472 14.14 -20.19 -17.50
N ASP A 473 13.30 -19.85 -16.53
CA ASP A 473 12.77 -20.73 -15.47
C ASP A 473 13.83 -21.35 -14.55
N THR A 474 15.02 -20.74 -14.47
CA THR A 474 16.11 -21.25 -13.61
C THR A 474 16.17 -20.58 -12.24
N VAL A 475 15.27 -19.64 -11.94
CA VAL A 475 15.25 -18.94 -10.65
C VAL A 475 15.06 -19.94 -9.51
N GLY A 476 16.03 -20.02 -8.61
CA GLY A 476 15.97 -20.95 -7.48
C GLY A 476 16.38 -22.39 -7.81
N GLU A 477 16.61 -22.72 -9.08
CA GLU A 477 17.00 -24.06 -9.52
C GLU A 477 18.51 -24.28 -9.44
N ARG A 478 18.95 -25.54 -9.30
CA ARG A 478 20.37 -25.89 -9.34
C ARG A 478 20.85 -26.01 -10.78
N THR A 479 21.41 -24.93 -11.31
CA THR A 479 21.85 -24.85 -12.70
C THR A 479 23.34 -25.16 -12.83
N PRO A 480 23.74 -26.23 -13.55
CA PRO A 480 25.13 -26.50 -13.86
C PRO A 480 25.66 -25.50 -14.89
N VAL A 481 26.82 -24.93 -14.61
CA VAL A 481 27.52 -23.96 -15.47
C VAL A 481 28.93 -24.47 -15.70
N GLN A 482 29.28 -24.70 -16.97
CA GLN A 482 30.63 -25.10 -17.36
C GLN A 482 31.48 -23.86 -17.58
N VAL A 483 32.67 -23.86 -16.99
CA VAL A 483 33.56 -22.69 -16.94
C VAL A 483 34.98 -23.12 -17.30
N THR A 484 35.57 -22.40 -18.25
CA THR A 484 37.01 -22.44 -18.47
C THR A 484 37.69 -21.49 -17.48
N GLY A 485 38.43 -22.05 -16.54
CA GLY A 485 39.17 -21.31 -15.53
C GLY A 485 40.33 -20.49 -16.08
N LEU A 486 40.89 -19.64 -15.22
CA LEU A 486 42.06 -18.82 -15.55
C LEU A 486 43.30 -19.66 -15.90
N ASP A 487 43.40 -20.88 -15.35
CA ASP A 487 44.41 -21.89 -15.65
C ASP A 487 44.12 -22.70 -16.93
N LYS A 488 43.09 -22.30 -17.69
CA LYS A 488 42.59 -22.95 -18.91
C LYS A 488 41.99 -24.34 -18.70
N LYS A 489 41.77 -24.77 -17.44
CA LYS A 489 41.07 -26.04 -17.17
C LYS A 489 39.56 -25.82 -17.12
N SER A 490 38.82 -26.79 -17.64
CA SER A 490 37.36 -26.80 -17.52
C SER A 490 36.95 -27.31 -16.15
N ARG A 491 35.90 -26.70 -15.58
CA ARG A 491 35.22 -27.20 -14.39
C ARG A 491 33.73 -26.87 -14.46
N GLU A 492 32.94 -27.69 -13.78
CA GLU A 492 31.53 -27.42 -13.56
C GLU A 492 31.34 -26.67 -12.24
N VAL A 493 30.45 -25.68 -12.25
CA VAL A 493 30.00 -24.94 -11.07
C VAL A 493 28.48 -25.04 -11.00
N ILE A 494 27.92 -25.44 -9.86
CA ILE A 494 26.47 -25.45 -9.67
C ILE A 494 26.06 -24.12 -9.05
N LEU A 495 25.30 -23.33 -9.79
CA LEU A 495 24.74 -22.05 -9.33
C LEU A 495 23.26 -22.19 -9.05
N GLN A 496 22.75 -21.32 -8.18
CA GLN A 496 21.31 -21.12 -7.99
C GLN A 496 20.98 -19.71 -8.49
N PRO A 497 20.54 -19.55 -9.75
CA PRO A 497 20.22 -18.25 -10.31
C PRO A 497 19.18 -17.50 -9.47
N SER A 498 19.39 -16.19 -9.35
CA SER A 498 18.49 -15.31 -8.58
C SER A 498 17.53 -14.57 -9.51
N PRO A 499 16.38 -14.06 -9.01
CA PRO A 499 15.55 -13.17 -9.80
C PRO A 499 16.32 -11.91 -10.20
N TYR A 500 16.05 -11.37 -11.38
CA TYR A 500 16.70 -10.13 -11.86
C TYR A 500 16.54 -8.94 -10.89
N ALA A 501 15.41 -8.88 -10.16
CA ALA A 501 15.18 -7.87 -9.11
C ALA A 501 16.26 -7.90 -8.02
N SER A 502 16.74 -9.09 -7.63
CA SER A 502 17.84 -9.22 -6.65
C SER A 502 19.16 -8.67 -7.20
N ILE A 503 19.44 -8.93 -8.48
CA ILE A 503 20.65 -8.41 -9.15
C ILE A 503 20.61 -6.89 -9.26
N ARG A 504 19.46 -6.30 -9.58
CA ARG A 504 19.29 -4.83 -9.59
C ARG A 504 19.60 -4.21 -8.23
N SER A 505 19.18 -4.84 -7.14
CA SER A 505 19.50 -4.37 -5.78
C SER A 505 21.00 -4.44 -5.49
N LEU A 506 21.68 -5.53 -5.87
CA LEU A 506 23.12 -5.67 -5.68
C LEU A 506 23.92 -4.65 -6.51
N LEU A 507 23.51 -4.39 -7.76
CA LEU A 507 24.11 -3.36 -8.61
C LEU A 507 23.98 -1.97 -7.99
N TYR A 508 22.81 -1.68 -7.41
CA TYR A 508 22.59 -0.44 -6.67
C TYR A 508 23.51 -0.33 -5.45
N ASP A 509 23.59 -1.38 -4.61
CA ASP A 509 24.42 -1.38 -3.41
C ASP A 509 25.91 -1.18 -3.76
N GLU A 510 26.37 -1.83 -4.83
CA GLU A 510 27.73 -1.66 -5.33
C GLU A 510 27.99 -0.24 -5.84
N TRP A 511 27.06 0.37 -6.59
CA TRP A 511 27.18 1.75 -7.05
C TRP A 511 27.25 2.75 -5.88
N VAL A 512 26.43 2.56 -4.83
CA VAL A 512 26.48 3.39 -3.61
C VAL A 512 27.84 3.27 -2.94
N GLU A 513 28.38 2.05 -2.82
CA GLU A 513 29.68 1.81 -2.20
C GLU A 513 30.84 2.40 -3.01
N GLN A 514 30.82 2.26 -4.34
CA GLN A 514 31.81 2.89 -5.22
C GLN A 514 31.79 4.42 -5.11
N SER A 515 30.61 5.02 -5.02
CA SER A 515 30.43 6.47 -4.81
C SER A 515 30.95 6.92 -3.44
N ARG A 516 30.72 6.11 -2.41
CA ARG A 516 31.27 6.32 -1.05
C ARG A 516 32.80 6.28 -1.06
N GLN A 517 33.39 5.23 -1.63
CA GLN A 517 34.84 5.09 -1.72
C GLN A 517 35.49 6.22 -2.52
N THR A 518 34.85 6.64 -3.62
CA THR A 518 35.31 7.79 -4.40
C THR A 518 35.25 9.08 -3.58
N THR A 519 34.18 9.31 -2.82
CA THR A 519 34.08 10.45 -1.89
C THR A 519 35.21 10.43 -0.86
N HIS A 520 35.50 9.28 -0.26
CA HIS A 520 36.58 9.16 0.72
C HIS A 520 37.95 9.43 0.08
N ARG A 521 38.22 8.84 -1.08
CA ARG A 521 39.48 9.03 -1.81
C ARG A 521 39.70 10.50 -2.16
N LEU A 522 38.68 11.18 -2.72
CA LEU A 522 38.78 12.58 -3.13
C LEU A 522 38.84 13.55 -1.94
N SER A 523 38.28 13.18 -0.79
CA SER A 523 38.27 14.03 0.41
C SER A 523 39.35 13.71 1.44
N GLY A 524 40.17 12.67 1.22
CA GLY A 524 41.09 12.13 2.23
C GLY A 524 40.35 11.60 3.47
N GLY A 525 39.16 11.02 3.28
CA GLY A 525 38.31 10.47 4.35
C GLY A 525 37.51 11.51 5.15
N ARG A 526 37.63 12.81 4.85
CA ARG A 526 37.02 13.89 5.64
C ARG A 526 35.52 14.07 5.42
N LEU A 527 35.00 13.61 4.28
CA LEU A 527 33.59 13.70 3.93
C LEU A 527 32.90 12.33 4.02
N ALA A 528 31.66 12.33 4.51
CA ALA A 528 30.74 11.20 4.44
C ALA A 528 29.95 11.26 3.13
N TYR A 529 29.49 10.10 2.66
CA TYR A 529 28.57 9.98 1.54
C TYR A 529 27.38 9.12 1.95
N LEU A 530 26.17 9.62 1.72
CA LEU A 530 24.93 8.87 1.90
C LEU A 530 24.02 9.11 0.70
N HIS A 531 23.62 8.02 0.05
CA HIS A 531 22.58 8.05 -0.98
C HIS A 531 21.21 7.72 -0.38
N ILE A 532 20.17 8.43 -0.82
CA ILE A 532 18.79 8.18 -0.44
C ILE A 532 18.06 7.64 -1.67
N GLN A 533 17.78 6.33 -1.68
CA GLN A 533 17.21 5.62 -2.83
C GLN A 533 15.78 6.05 -3.18
N SER A 534 14.99 6.32 -2.16
CA SER A 534 13.55 6.59 -2.23
C SER A 534 13.14 7.41 -1.01
N MET A 535 12.02 8.13 -1.09
CA MET A 535 11.46 8.84 0.07
C MET A 535 10.46 7.95 0.83
N ASP A 536 10.90 6.78 1.26
CA ASP A 536 10.14 5.85 2.10
C ASP A 536 10.80 5.64 3.47
N LYS A 537 10.11 4.92 4.35
CA LYS A 537 10.59 4.62 5.70
C LYS A 537 11.90 3.82 5.70
N GLY A 538 12.06 2.87 4.79
CA GLY A 538 13.27 2.03 4.73
C GLY A 538 14.51 2.84 4.35
N SER A 539 14.38 3.75 3.39
CA SER A 539 15.44 4.68 3.00
C SER A 539 15.71 5.74 4.08
N GLN A 540 14.67 6.23 4.77
CA GLN A 540 14.83 7.10 5.93
C GLN A 540 15.66 6.42 7.04
N ASP A 541 15.32 5.18 7.39
CA ASP A 541 16.01 4.43 8.45
C ASP A 541 17.48 4.17 8.10
N ARG A 542 17.75 3.81 6.84
CA ARG A 542 19.13 3.66 6.34
C ARG A 542 19.91 4.96 6.38
N PHE A 543 19.28 6.08 6.04
CA PHE A 543 19.92 7.40 6.11
C PHE A 543 20.28 7.74 7.56
N GLU A 544 19.35 7.56 8.50
CA GLU A 544 19.58 7.80 9.92
C GLU A 544 20.71 6.90 10.48
N GLN A 545 20.69 5.61 10.18
CA GLN A 545 21.78 4.70 10.53
C GLN A 545 23.12 5.16 9.93
N GLY A 546 23.10 5.63 8.68
CA GLY A 546 24.26 6.17 7.98
C GLY A 546 24.84 7.42 8.63
N LEU A 547 24.01 8.30 9.21
CA LEU A 547 24.49 9.46 9.96
C LEU A 547 25.41 9.04 11.12
N TYR A 548 25.13 7.90 11.75
CA TYR A 548 25.98 7.33 12.77
C TYR A 548 27.15 6.53 12.18
N ALA A 549 26.84 5.48 11.42
CA ALA A 549 27.82 4.48 10.97
C ALA A 549 28.86 5.03 9.98
N GLU A 550 28.50 6.05 9.20
CA GLU A 550 29.36 6.63 8.17
C GLU A 550 29.78 8.07 8.49
N ALA A 551 28.88 8.89 9.05
CA ALA A 551 29.09 10.34 9.16
C ALA A 551 29.59 10.85 10.51
N HIS A 552 29.33 10.18 11.64
CA HIS A 552 29.60 10.68 13.00
C HIS A 552 31.01 11.25 13.19
N GLY A 553 32.03 10.55 12.70
CA GLY A 553 33.44 10.95 12.78
C GLY A 553 33.92 11.93 11.71
N ARG A 554 33.07 12.29 10.74
CA ARG A 554 33.47 13.08 9.55
C ARG A 554 33.11 14.55 9.68
N GLY A 555 33.80 15.39 8.92
CA GLY A 555 33.68 16.84 9.00
C GLY A 555 32.46 17.41 8.26
N ALA A 556 31.97 16.71 7.24
CA ALA A 556 30.81 17.12 6.45
C ALA A 556 30.14 15.91 5.77
N LEU A 557 28.89 16.09 5.32
CA LEU A 557 28.06 15.05 4.69
C LEU A 557 27.66 15.42 3.27
N LEU A 558 28.02 14.57 2.31
CA LEU A 558 27.48 14.61 0.96
C LEU A 558 26.22 13.72 0.90
N ILE A 559 25.08 14.34 0.65
CA ILE A 559 23.79 13.68 0.48
C ILE A 559 23.53 13.56 -1.02
N ASP A 560 23.15 12.37 -1.48
CA ASP A 560 22.84 12.12 -2.88
C ASP A 560 21.40 11.64 -3.02
N VAL A 561 20.60 12.36 -3.82
CA VAL A 561 19.21 12.03 -4.17
C VAL A 561 19.02 11.89 -5.68
N ARG A 562 20.11 11.74 -6.44
CA ARG A 562 20.06 11.39 -7.86
C ARG A 562 19.28 10.08 -8.03
N ASP A 563 18.44 10.01 -9.06
CA ASP A 563 17.64 8.81 -9.37
C ASP A 563 16.65 8.37 -8.27
N ASN A 564 16.37 9.25 -7.29
CA ASN A 564 15.36 9.02 -6.27
C ASN A 564 13.96 9.34 -6.81
N GLY A 565 13.10 8.31 -6.90
CA GLY A 565 11.75 8.40 -7.45
C GLY A 565 10.69 9.08 -6.55
N GLY A 566 11.06 9.56 -5.37
CA GLY A 566 10.15 10.23 -4.43
C GLY A 566 9.46 9.30 -3.43
N GLY A 567 8.33 9.74 -2.87
CA GLY A 567 7.67 9.16 -1.70
C GLY A 567 7.10 10.23 -0.76
N SER A 568 7.35 10.15 0.55
CA SER A 568 6.75 11.05 1.55
C SER A 568 7.61 11.34 2.81
N THR A 569 8.93 11.08 2.80
CA THR A 569 9.80 11.23 3.98
C THR A 569 10.73 12.46 3.99
N ALA A 570 10.59 13.39 3.03
CA ALA A 570 11.43 14.60 2.95
C ALA A 570 11.51 15.39 4.27
N ASP A 571 10.39 15.63 4.94
CA ASP A 571 10.35 16.40 6.19
C ASP A 571 11.04 15.70 7.36
N TYR A 572 11.08 14.35 7.37
CA TYR A 572 11.85 13.61 8.36
C TYR A 572 13.35 13.79 8.16
N LEU A 573 13.79 13.72 6.91
CA LEU A 573 15.19 13.96 6.54
C LEU A 573 15.59 15.41 6.87
N LEU A 574 14.73 16.39 6.55
CA LEU A 574 14.96 17.79 6.90
C LEU A 574 15.02 17.98 8.42
N THR A 575 14.18 17.31 9.19
CA THR A 575 14.21 17.35 10.66
C THR A 575 15.59 16.91 11.18
N MET A 576 16.13 15.79 10.70
CA MET A 576 17.49 15.33 11.06
C MET A 576 18.56 16.38 10.74
N LEU A 577 18.36 17.19 9.70
CA LEU A 577 19.31 18.21 9.25
C LEU A 577 19.13 19.59 9.92
N THR A 578 18.05 19.80 10.67
CA THR A 578 17.64 21.15 11.14
C THR A 578 17.36 21.23 12.65
N ILE A 579 17.38 20.12 13.39
CA ILE A 579 17.20 20.13 14.86
C ILE A 579 18.24 21.05 15.51
N PRO A 580 17.81 22.10 16.25
CA PRO A 580 18.73 23.00 16.94
C PRO A 580 19.33 22.32 18.18
N ARG A 581 20.64 22.49 18.39
CA ARG A 581 21.26 22.16 19.68
C ARG A 581 20.90 23.23 20.70
N HIS A 582 19.91 22.96 21.53
CA HIS A 582 19.43 23.89 22.56
C HIS A 582 20.20 23.78 23.89
N ALA A 583 20.95 22.70 24.10
CA ALA A 583 21.74 22.47 25.30
C ALA A 583 22.88 21.47 25.05
N TYR A 584 23.74 21.32 26.06
CA TYR A 584 24.68 20.21 26.18
C TYR A 584 24.67 19.69 27.63
N THR A 585 24.95 18.41 27.81
CA THR A 585 25.15 17.73 29.07
C THR A 585 26.62 17.40 29.24
N VAL A 586 27.16 17.58 30.45
CA VAL A 586 28.53 17.18 30.79
C VAL A 586 28.42 16.03 31.81
N PRO A 587 28.77 14.79 31.45
CA PRO A 587 28.83 13.70 32.43
C PRO A 587 30.03 13.92 33.37
N ARG A 588 30.00 13.33 34.57
CA ARG A 588 31.01 13.54 35.63
C ARG A 588 32.46 13.41 35.13
N ASP A 589 32.71 12.44 34.27
CA ASP A 589 34.05 12.07 33.79
C ASP A 589 34.11 11.95 32.25
N GLY A 590 33.33 12.77 31.52
CA GLY A 590 33.31 12.70 30.05
C GLY A 590 33.00 14.03 29.36
N GLU A 591 33.01 13.98 28.03
CA GLU A 591 32.94 15.18 27.20
C GLU A 591 31.52 15.79 27.10
N PRO A 592 31.39 17.11 26.89
CA PRO A 592 30.11 17.77 26.61
C PRO A 592 29.37 17.18 25.40
N GLY A 593 28.30 16.43 25.66
CA GLY A 593 27.43 15.82 24.65
C GLY A 593 26.00 16.36 24.72
N TYR A 594 25.07 15.83 23.95
CA TYR A 594 23.66 15.87 24.31
C TYR A 594 23.14 14.42 24.18
N PRO A 595 22.36 13.90 25.14
CA PRO A 595 22.01 12.49 25.13
C PRO A 595 21.10 12.17 23.93
N GLN A 596 21.51 11.21 23.10
CA GLN A 596 20.80 10.86 21.86
C GLN A 596 19.43 10.22 22.14
N ASP A 597 19.29 9.54 23.28
CA ASP A 597 18.01 8.98 23.79
C ASP A 597 16.94 10.05 24.07
N ARG A 598 17.29 11.34 23.99
CA ARG A 598 16.38 12.48 24.20
C ARG A 598 15.93 13.14 22.90
N LEU A 599 16.44 12.69 21.76
CA LEU A 599 16.05 13.21 20.45
C LEU A 599 15.17 12.18 19.74
N PRO A 600 14.10 12.63 19.05
CA PRO A 600 13.22 11.72 18.32
C PRO A 600 13.88 11.10 17.08
N LEU A 601 14.91 11.77 16.53
CA LEU A 601 15.70 11.34 15.38
C LEU A 601 17.16 11.75 15.58
N TYR A 602 18.09 10.97 15.04
CA TYR A 602 19.53 11.28 15.09
C TYR A 602 19.86 12.53 14.26
N PRO A 603 20.42 13.60 14.87
CA PRO A 603 20.63 14.86 14.17
C PRO A 603 22.00 14.93 13.46
N TRP A 604 22.05 15.66 12.35
CA TRP A 604 23.28 16.04 11.66
C TRP A 604 23.45 17.55 11.58
N GLN A 605 24.41 18.09 12.35
CA GLN A 605 24.61 19.53 12.53
C GLN A 605 25.83 20.09 11.78
N LYS A 606 26.68 19.23 11.20
CA LYS A 606 27.86 19.67 10.44
C LYS A 606 27.48 20.04 9.00
N PRO A 607 28.36 20.71 8.23
CA PRO A 607 28.05 21.11 6.87
C PRO A 607 27.62 19.94 5.97
N SER A 608 26.71 20.23 5.04
CA SER A 608 26.25 19.26 4.05
C SER A 608 26.24 19.86 2.65
N ALA A 609 26.24 19.02 1.63
CA ALA A 609 25.90 19.36 0.25
C ALA A 609 24.95 18.31 -0.31
N LEU A 610 24.20 18.68 -1.35
CA LEU A 610 23.18 17.83 -1.96
C LEU A 610 23.50 17.62 -3.45
N LEU A 611 23.48 16.36 -3.89
CA LEU A 611 23.51 15.97 -5.30
C LEU A 611 22.10 15.71 -5.81
N ILE A 612 21.78 16.28 -6.98
CA ILE A 612 20.50 16.13 -7.66
C ILE A 612 20.71 15.83 -9.15
N ASN A 613 19.73 15.20 -9.80
CA ASN A 613 19.70 15.08 -11.25
C ASN A 613 18.26 15.14 -11.78
N GLN A 614 18.11 15.04 -13.10
CA GLN A 614 16.82 15.07 -13.79
C GLN A 614 15.88 13.92 -13.41
N ASN A 615 16.38 12.88 -12.74
CA ASN A 615 15.60 11.73 -12.29
C ASN A 615 15.20 11.83 -10.81
N SER A 616 15.71 12.82 -10.06
CA SER A 616 15.17 13.17 -8.75
C SER A 616 13.73 13.66 -8.95
N TYR A 617 12.76 12.93 -8.41
CA TYR A 617 11.34 13.07 -8.73
C TYR A 617 10.48 13.25 -7.47
N SER A 618 9.39 14.03 -7.54
CA SER A 618 8.38 14.12 -6.48
C SER A 618 8.96 14.59 -5.14
N ASN A 619 8.79 13.82 -4.07
CA ASN A 619 9.24 14.23 -2.74
C ASN A 619 10.77 14.37 -2.63
N ALA A 620 11.56 13.80 -3.56
CA ALA A 620 12.99 14.09 -3.68
C ALA A 620 13.26 15.53 -4.14
N GLU A 621 12.42 16.07 -5.01
CA GLU A 621 12.49 17.46 -5.46
C GLU A 621 12.07 18.40 -4.34
N ILE A 622 11.00 18.06 -3.62
CA ILE A 622 10.57 18.81 -2.43
C ILE A 622 11.72 18.92 -1.43
N PHE A 623 12.41 17.80 -1.16
CA PHE A 623 13.61 17.80 -0.32
C PHE A 623 14.71 18.72 -0.85
N ALA A 624 14.97 18.71 -2.17
CA ALA A 624 15.97 19.57 -2.79
C ALA A 624 15.61 21.07 -2.73
N HIS A 625 14.36 21.43 -3.07
CA HIS A 625 13.83 22.79 -2.93
C HIS A 625 13.94 23.27 -1.48
N ALA A 626 13.55 22.43 -0.52
CA ALA A 626 13.59 22.76 0.90
C ALA A 626 15.02 22.89 1.43
N PHE A 627 15.92 21.95 1.11
CA PHE A 627 17.33 21.97 1.49
C PHE A 627 18.01 23.27 1.05
N LYS A 628 17.73 23.71 -0.19
CA LYS A 628 18.19 24.99 -0.73
C LYS A 628 17.50 26.18 -0.06
N GLY A 629 16.17 26.14 0.07
CA GLY A 629 15.35 27.22 0.62
C GLY A 629 15.66 27.57 2.07
N ILE A 630 16.08 26.59 2.88
CA ILE A 630 16.54 26.80 4.26
C ILE A 630 18.06 27.04 4.37
N ASN A 631 18.76 27.16 3.23
CA ASN A 631 20.21 27.39 3.16
C ASN A 631 21.03 26.31 3.91
N ARG A 632 20.66 25.03 3.78
CA ARG A 632 21.34 23.94 4.50
C ARG A 632 22.71 23.58 3.93
N GLY A 633 22.95 23.91 2.67
CA GLY A 633 24.17 23.59 1.94
C GLY A 633 24.03 23.89 0.44
N PRO A 634 25.12 23.75 -0.33
CA PRO A 634 25.07 23.90 -1.77
C PRO A 634 24.41 22.67 -2.42
N VAL A 635 23.69 22.90 -3.51
CA VAL A 635 23.08 21.89 -4.38
C VAL A 635 23.87 21.79 -5.69
N ILE A 636 24.26 20.57 -6.09
CA ILE A 636 25.13 20.30 -7.23
C ILE A 636 24.46 19.29 -8.16
N GLY A 637 24.60 19.47 -9.47
CA GLY A 637 24.11 18.51 -10.47
C GLY A 637 23.36 19.20 -11.60
N VAL A 638 22.23 18.67 -12.01
CA VAL A 638 21.34 19.29 -13.02
C VAL A 638 19.94 19.50 -12.42
N PRO A 639 19.09 20.35 -13.02
CA PRO A 639 17.72 20.55 -12.52
C PRO A 639 16.97 19.22 -12.37
N THR A 640 16.14 19.13 -11.33
CA THR A 640 15.27 17.97 -11.12
C THR A 640 14.10 17.96 -12.10
N PHE A 641 13.27 16.91 -12.05
CA PHE A 641 12.27 16.63 -13.07
C PHE A 641 11.18 17.72 -13.22
N GLY A 642 10.77 18.36 -12.14
CA GLY A 642 9.68 19.34 -12.07
C GLY A 642 8.31 18.71 -11.79
N ALA A 643 8.24 17.66 -10.98
CA ALA A 643 7.00 16.94 -10.68
C ALA A 643 6.74 16.93 -9.17
N VAL A 644 5.89 17.79 -8.64
CA VAL A 644 5.69 17.91 -7.17
C VAL A 644 4.22 17.86 -6.72
N ILE A 645 3.32 17.40 -7.58
CA ILE A 645 1.91 17.22 -7.22
C ILE A 645 1.74 15.92 -6.41
N SER A 646 1.21 16.02 -5.19
CA SER A 646 0.85 14.82 -4.42
C SER A 646 -0.29 14.08 -5.11
N THR A 647 -0.18 12.76 -5.18
CA THR A 647 -1.11 11.90 -5.93
C THR A 647 -1.74 10.84 -5.05
N GLY A 648 -2.94 10.41 -5.42
CA GLY A 648 -3.52 9.15 -5.01
C GLY A 648 -3.81 8.27 -6.23
N SER A 649 -4.73 7.32 -6.04
CA SER A 649 -5.31 6.58 -7.15
C SER A 649 -6.74 6.15 -6.85
N ARG A 650 -7.55 5.96 -7.88
CA ARG A 650 -8.90 5.42 -7.80
C ARG A 650 -9.06 4.25 -8.77
N THR A 651 -9.56 3.13 -8.28
CA THR A 651 -9.95 1.99 -9.12
C THR A 651 -11.31 2.27 -9.76
N LEU A 652 -11.42 2.03 -11.06
CA LEU A 652 -12.62 2.23 -11.86
C LEU A 652 -13.45 0.94 -11.96
N LEU A 653 -14.64 1.06 -12.54
CA LEU A 653 -15.60 -0.03 -12.71
C LEU A 653 -15.02 -1.29 -13.39
N ASP A 654 -14.12 -1.12 -14.35
CA ASP A 654 -13.47 -2.22 -15.08
C ASP A 654 -12.23 -2.80 -14.37
N GLY A 655 -11.87 -2.29 -13.19
CA GLY A 655 -10.68 -2.69 -12.45
C GLY A 655 -9.41 -1.92 -12.82
N SER A 656 -9.47 -1.02 -13.80
CA SER A 656 -8.36 -0.11 -14.12
C SER A 656 -8.17 0.90 -12.99
N ARG A 657 -7.00 1.56 -12.95
CA ARG A 657 -6.63 2.49 -11.89
C ARG A 657 -6.17 3.82 -12.46
N VAL A 658 -6.86 4.90 -12.11
CA VAL A 658 -6.51 6.27 -12.47
C VAL A 658 -5.72 6.92 -11.36
N ARG A 659 -4.58 7.53 -11.68
CA ARG A 659 -3.83 8.39 -10.73
C ARG A 659 -4.53 9.73 -10.55
N THR A 660 -4.55 10.22 -9.31
CA THR A 660 -5.29 11.41 -8.92
C THR A 660 -4.35 12.49 -8.37
N PRO A 661 -3.68 13.27 -9.24
CA PRO A 661 -2.83 14.40 -8.83
C PRO A 661 -3.71 15.52 -8.22
N GLY A 662 -3.79 15.53 -6.89
CA GLY A 662 -4.82 16.27 -6.16
C GLY A 662 -4.33 17.36 -5.22
N ARG A 663 -3.01 17.49 -5.02
CA ARG A 663 -2.44 18.53 -4.17
C ARG A 663 -1.19 19.14 -4.78
N GLY A 664 -1.28 20.38 -5.24
CA GLY A 664 -0.13 21.13 -5.73
C GLY A 664 0.80 21.55 -4.59
N TRP A 665 2.07 21.78 -4.91
CA TRP A 665 3.08 22.28 -3.97
C TRP A 665 3.40 23.74 -4.27
N TYR A 666 3.27 24.60 -3.27
CA TYR A 666 3.42 26.04 -3.42
C TYR A 666 4.42 26.59 -2.42
N LEU A 667 5.28 27.51 -2.87
CA LEU A 667 6.22 28.19 -1.98
C LEU A 667 5.47 29.09 -1.01
N VAL A 668 5.72 28.92 0.29
CA VAL A 668 5.04 29.68 1.37
C VAL A 668 5.14 31.20 1.18
N LYS A 669 6.30 31.69 0.74
CA LYS A 669 6.55 33.14 0.60
C LYS A 669 5.93 33.78 -0.63
N THR A 670 5.93 33.08 -1.75
CA THR A 670 5.57 33.67 -3.06
C THR A 670 4.25 33.14 -3.60
N GLY A 671 3.74 32.03 -3.05
CA GLY A 671 2.58 31.31 -3.59
C GLY A 671 2.83 30.69 -4.95
N VAL A 672 4.07 30.63 -5.42
CA VAL A 672 4.43 30.04 -6.72
C VAL A 672 4.26 28.53 -6.66
N ASN A 673 3.58 27.97 -7.67
CA ASN A 673 3.47 26.54 -7.88
C ASN A 673 4.80 26.00 -8.42
N GLU A 674 5.38 25.00 -7.75
CA GLU A 674 6.67 24.44 -8.15
C GLU A 674 6.56 23.31 -9.19
N GLU A 675 5.34 22.94 -9.59
CA GLU A 675 5.12 22.04 -10.73
C GLU A 675 5.76 22.62 -12.01
N HIS A 676 6.45 21.78 -12.77
CA HIS A 676 7.27 22.09 -13.95
C HIS A 676 8.51 22.96 -13.72
N THR A 677 8.84 23.30 -12.47
CA THR A 677 9.99 24.18 -12.19
C THR A 677 11.27 23.38 -11.98
N GLY A 678 11.19 22.30 -11.19
CA GLY A 678 12.33 21.51 -10.76
C GLY A 678 13.28 22.29 -9.83
N ALA A 679 13.90 21.61 -8.88
CA ALA A 679 14.89 22.18 -8.00
C ALA A 679 16.16 22.50 -8.81
N GLN A 680 16.53 23.78 -8.82
CA GLN A 680 17.68 24.26 -9.57
C GLN A 680 18.97 24.09 -8.75
N PRO A 681 20.06 23.53 -9.32
CA PRO A 681 21.33 23.43 -8.61
C PRO A 681 21.95 24.82 -8.39
N ASP A 682 22.76 24.96 -7.35
CA ASP A 682 23.65 26.13 -7.19
C ASP A 682 24.87 26.04 -8.12
N GLN A 683 25.31 24.81 -8.40
CA GLN A 683 26.34 24.53 -9.39
C GLN A 683 25.86 23.47 -10.39
N ALA A 684 25.62 23.91 -11.62
CA ALA A 684 25.25 23.03 -12.72
C ALA A 684 26.46 22.17 -13.17
N VAL A 685 26.30 20.84 -13.18
CA VAL A 685 27.30 19.87 -13.62
C VAL A 685 26.58 18.72 -14.32
N THR A 686 26.90 18.46 -15.57
CA THR A 686 26.29 17.39 -16.38
C THR A 686 27.09 16.10 -16.28
N GLN A 687 26.39 14.96 -16.23
CA GLN A 687 26.95 13.63 -16.45
C GLN A 687 26.82 13.30 -17.95
N SER A 688 27.93 12.99 -18.63
CA SER A 688 27.89 12.60 -20.04
C SER A 688 27.98 11.08 -20.24
N PRO A 689 27.47 10.51 -21.35
CA PRO A 689 27.67 9.09 -21.65
C PRO A 689 29.15 8.69 -21.71
N ALA A 690 30.04 9.59 -22.15
CA ALA A 690 31.47 9.35 -22.16
C ALA A 690 32.10 9.30 -20.75
N ASP A 691 31.47 9.96 -19.76
CA ASP A 691 31.87 9.84 -18.36
C ASP A 691 31.38 8.51 -17.78
N GLU A 692 30.14 8.10 -18.07
CA GLU A 692 29.59 6.81 -17.64
C GLU A 692 30.42 5.63 -18.17
N ILE A 693 30.72 5.61 -19.47
CA ILE A 693 31.58 4.59 -20.10
C ILE A 693 32.98 4.55 -19.46
N ALA A 694 33.49 5.70 -19.05
CA ALA A 694 34.80 5.82 -18.43
C ALA A 694 34.79 5.64 -16.90
N GLY A 695 33.64 5.33 -16.29
CA GLY A 695 33.48 5.22 -14.83
C GLY A 695 33.78 6.52 -14.07
N ARG A 696 33.57 7.67 -14.69
CA ARG A 696 33.76 8.99 -14.07
C ARG A 696 32.42 9.57 -13.60
N ASP A 697 32.44 10.19 -12.43
CA ASP A 697 31.31 10.95 -11.88
C ASP A 697 31.73 12.42 -11.63
N PRO A 698 31.67 13.29 -12.65
CA PRO A 698 31.91 14.73 -12.52
C PRO A 698 31.03 15.43 -11.49
N GLN A 699 29.77 14.99 -11.30
CA GLN A 699 28.86 15.62 -10.33
C GLN A 699 29.35 15.36 -8.90
N LEU A 700 29.65 14.11 -8.57
CA LEU A 700 30.22 13.71 -7.27
C LEU A 700 31.55 14.41 -7.01
N ALA A 701 32.45 14.44 -8.01
CA ALA A 701 33.74 15.11 -7.88
C ALA A 701 33.60 16.62 -7.62
N ALA A 702 32.67 17.28 -8.31
CA ALA A 702 32.36 18.69 -8.08
C ALA A 702 31.79 18.93 -6.68
N ALA A 703 30.86 18.09 -6.22
CA ALA A 703 30.28 18.21 -4.89
C ALA A 703 31.33 18.02 -3.77
N VAL A 704 32.25 17.05 -3.93
CA VAL A 704 33.39 16.89 -3.01
C VAL A 704 34.25 18.15 -2.97
N LYS A 705 34.60 18.71 -4.14
CA LYS A 705 35.39 19.93 -4.24
C LYS A 705 34.74 21.12 -3.53
N VAL A 706 33.42 21.28 -3.66
CA VAL A 706 32.65 22.37 -3.04
C VAL A 706 32.52 22.19 -1.53
N LEU A 707 32.31 20.94 -1.06
CA LEU A 707 32.02 20.66 0.34
C LEU A 707 33.29 20.55 1.21
N LEU A 708 34.40 20.05 0.66
CA LEU A 708 35.63 19.78 1.41
C LEU A 708 36.18 20.99 2.21
N PRO A 709 36.20 22.23 1.68
CA PRO A 709 36.63 23.40 2.46
C PRO A 709 35.75 23.66 3.70
N ARG A 710 34.48 23.26 3.65
CA ARG A 710 33.52 23.42 4.76
C ARG A 710 33.67 22.35 5.83
N ALA A 711 34.37 21.25 5.54
CA ALA A 711 34.55 20.13 6.48
C ALA A 711 35.42 20.44 7.70
N SER A 712 36.07 21.61 7.74
CA SER A 712 36.77 22.12 8.93
C SER A 712 35.88 22.99 9.82
N GLY A 713 34.66 23.33 9.37
CA GLY A 713 33.73 24.17 10.10
C GLY A 713 33.10 23.43 11.27
N GLY A 714 32.88 24.14 12.39
CA GLY A 714 32.07 23.64 13.51
C GLY A 714 30.59 23.42 13.12
N PRO A 715 29.73 23.09 14.09
CA PRO A 715 28.29 22.97 13.85
C PRO A 715 27.75 24.20 13.12
N LEU A 716 26.90 24.00 12.11
CA LEU A 716 26.23 25.11 11.45
C LEU A 716 25.32 25.83 12.45
N PRO A 717 25.23 27.17 12.39
CA PRO A 717 24.21 27.89 13.13
C PRO A 717 22.83 27.39 12.71
N VAL A 718 21.87 27.44 13.63
CA VAL A 718 20.47 27.10 13.34
C VAL A 718 20.04 27.88 12.09
N PRO A 719 19.49 27.22 11.05
CA PRO A 719 18.93 27.92 9.90
C PRO A 719 17.92 28.94 10.42
N GLN A 720 18.24 30.23 10.35
CA GLN A 720 17.22 31.25 10.52
C GLN A 720 16.32 31.09 9.30
N ALA A 721 15.02 30.89 9.52
CA ALA A 721 14.04 31.05 8.45
C ALA A 721 14.39 32.38 7.77
N ALA A 722 14.74 32.34 6.47
CA ALA A 722 15.04 33.56 5.74
C ALA A 722 13.86 34.49 6.01
N ARG A 723 14.11 35.71 6.53
CA ARG A 723 13.03 36.67 6.80
C ARG A 723 12.26 36.99 5.53
#